data_AF-A0A2K5IPU5-F1
#
_entry.id   AF-A0A2K5IPU5-F1
#
_cell.length_a   1.000
_cell.length_b   1.000
_cell.length_c   1.000
_cell.angle_alpha   90.00
_cell.angle_beta   90.00
_cell.angle_gamma   90.00
#
_symmetry.space_group_name_H-M   'P 1'
#
loop_
_entity.id
_entity.type
_entity.pdbx_description
1 polymer ?
#
loop_
_entity_poly.entity_id
_entity_poly.type
_entity_poly.pdbx_seq_one_letter_code
_entity_poly.pdbx_strand_id
1 'polypeptide(L)'
;MDPLMVLFCLLFLYPGPADSATSCPQNVNISGGTFTLSHGWAPGSLLIYSCPQGLYPSPASRLCKSSGQWQTPRATRSLTKAVCKPVRCPAPISFENGIYTPRLGSYPVGGNVSFECEDGFILRGSPVRQCRPNGMWDGETAVCDNGAGHCPNPGISLGAVRTGSRFGHGDKVRYRCSSNLVLTGSAERECQGNGVWSGTEPICRQPYSYDFPEDVAPALGTSFSHMLGATNPTQRTKESLGRKIQIQRSGHLNLYLLLDSSQSVSENDFLIFKESASLMVDRIFSFEINVSVAIITFASEPKVLMSVLNVNSRDITEVISSLENANYKGKSNMGGSPKTAVDQIREILNINQKRNDYLDIYAIGVGKLDVDWRELNELGSKKDGERHAFILQDTKALHQVFEHMLDVSKLTDTICGVGNMSANASDQERTPWHVTIKPKSQETCRGALISDQWVLTAAHCFRDGKDHSLWRVNVGDPKSQWGKEFLIEKAVISPGFDVFAKKNQGILEFYGDDIALLKLAQKVKMSTHARPICLPCTMEANLALRRPQGSTCRDHENELLNKQSVPAHFVALNGSKLNINLKMGVEWTSCAEVVSQEKTMFPNLTDVREVVTDQFLCSGTQEDESPCKGESGGAVFLERRFRFFQVGLVSWGLYNPCLGSADKNSRKRAPRSKVPPPRDFHINLFRMQPWLRQHLGDVLNFLPL
;
A
#
# COMPACT_ATOMS: atom_id res chain seq x y z
N MET A 1 67.75 -48.12 -8.38
CA MET A 1 68.02 -47.01 -7.47
C MET A 1 69.01 -46.12 -8.18
N ASP A 2 68.56 -44.98 -8.67
CA ASP A 2 69.39 -43.82 -8.99
C ASP A 2 68.53 -42.56 -8.73
N PRO A 3 69.13 -41.46 -8.25
CA PRO A 3 68.46 -40.55 -7.33
C PRO A 3 67.78 -39.37 -8.02
N LEU A 4 66.71 -38.90 -7.37
CA LEU A 4 65.98 -37.66 -7.66
C LEU A 4 66.92 -36.46 -7.68
N MET A 5 66.90 -35.71 -8.79
CA MET A 5 67.35 -34.32 -8.83
C MET A 5 66.13 -33.42 -9.09
N VAL A 6 65.68 -32.73 -8.05
CA VAL A 6 64.66 -31.67 -8.15
C VAL A 6 65.40 -30.36 -8.38
N LEU A 7 65.23 -29.79 -9.57
CA LEU A 7 65.78 -28.50 -9.95
C LEU A 7 64.88 -27.39 -9.38
N PHE A 8 65.31 -26.74 -8.29
CA PHE A 8 64.63 -25.54 -7.78
C PHE A 8 65.03 -24.33 -8.64
N CYS A 9 64.18 -23.97 -9.59
CA CYS A 9 64.33 -22.73 -10.36
C CYS A 9 63.65 -21.60 -9.58
N LEU A 10 64.41 -20.88 -8.75
CA LEU A 10 63.98 -19.63 -8.14
C LEU A 10 64.02 -18.52 -9.18
N LEU A 11 62.95 -18.39 -9.96
CA LEU A 11 62.67 -17.16 -10.71
C LEU A 11 62.23 -16.10 -9.70
N PHE A 12 63.08 -15.10 -9.47
CA PHE A 12 62.67 -13.84 -8.88
C PHE A 12 61.59 -13.23 -9.80
N LEU A 13 60.32 -13.40 -9.43
CA LEU A 13 59.26 -12.52 -9.93
C LEU A 13 59.58 -11.14 -9.40
N TYR A 14 60.17 -10.29 -10.26
CA TYR A 14 60.06 -8.85 -10.08
C TYR A 14 58.58 -8.56 -9.82
N PRO A 15 58.23 -7.77 -8.78
CA PRO A 15 56.92 -7.16 -8.76
C PRO A 15 56.89 -6.28 -10.00
N GLY A 16 56.17 -6.72 -11.03
CA GLY A 16 55.71 -5.81 -12.06
C GLY A 16 55.04 -4.64 -11.33
N PRO A 17 55.16 -3.40 -11.83
CA PRO A 17 54.45 -2.28 -11.24
C PRO A 17 53.00 -2.71 -11.08
N ALA A 18 52.51 -2.69 -9.84
CA ALA A 18 51.09 -2.84 -9.59
C ALA A 18 50.42 -1.72 -10.39
N ASP A 19 49.80 -2.07 -11.52
CA ASP A 19 48.96 -1.15 -12.28
C ASP A 19 47.97 -0.57 -11.27
N SER A 20 48.13 0.72 -10.96
CA SER A 20 47.16 1.45 -10.18
C SER A 20 45.85 1.35 -10.97
N ALA A 21 44.85 0.64 -10.41
CA ALA A 21 43.55 0.49 -11.05
C ALA A 21 43.07 1.88 -11.46
N THR A 22 43.08 2.16 -12.76
CA THR A 22 42.99 3.52 -13.27
C THR A 22 41.58 4.01 -13.04
N SER A 23 41.40 5.00 -12.15
CA SER A 23 40.08 5.55 -11.84
C SER A 23 39.46 6.24 -13.06
N CYS A 24 38.14 6.14 -13.23
CA CYS A 24 37.46 6.79 -14.34
C CYS A 24 37.47 8.33 -14.21
N PRO A 25 37.53 9.07 -15.35
CA PRO A 25 37.58 10.53 -15.38
C PRO A 25 36.42 11.23 -14.66
N GLN A 26 36.70 12.36 -14.00
CA GLN A 26 35.69 13.11 -13.22
C GLN A 26 34.82 14.07 -14.04
N ASN A 27 35.07 14.21 -15.35
CA ASN A 27 34.37 15.14 -16.24
C ASN A 27 33.02 14.59 -16.72
N VAL A 28 32.13 14.29 -15.77
CA VAL A 28 30.87 13.59 -16.01
C VAL A 28 29.63 14.41 -15.67
N ASN A 29 29.75 15.72 -15.45
CA ASN A 29 28.61 16.57 -15.12
C ASN A 29 27.50 16.52 -16.19
N ILE A 30 26.24 16.64 -15.74
CA ILE A 30 25.05 16.75 -16.60
C ILE A 30 24.55 18.19 -16.63
N SER A 31 24.19 18.66 -17.82
CA SER A 31 23.56 19.97 -17.98
C SER A 31 22.10 19.92 -17.50
N GLY A 32 21.75 20.73 -16.49
CA GLY A 32 20.38 20.86 -15.96
C GLY A 32 19.99 19.80 -14.92
N GLY A 33 20.95 19.06 -14.36
CA GLY A 33 20.68 18.01 -13.38
C GLY A 33 21.87 17.72 -12.47
N THR A 34 21.81 16.59 -11.77
CA THR A 34 22.86 16.10 -10.86
C THR A 34 23.21 14.65 -11.18
N PHE A 35 24.24 14.10 -10.52
CA PHE A 35 24.57 12.68 -10.63
C PHE A 35 24.99 12.12 -9.28
N THR A 36 24.93 10.79 -9.16
CA THR A 36 25.38 10.01 -8.01
C THR A 36 26.31 8.90 -8.47
N LEU A 37 27.22 8.45 -7.59
CA LEU A 37 28.19 7.40 -7.86
C LEU A 37 28.03 6.28 -6.83
N SER A 38 28.01 5.02 -7.27
CA SER A 38 27.88 3.88 -6.36
C SER A 38 29.16 3.62 -5.56
N HIS A 39 30.34 3.64 -6.21
CA HIS A 39 31.62 3.28 -5.61
C HIS A 39 32.73 4.30 -5.98
N GLY A 40 32.41 5.59 -5.89
CA GLY A 40 33.33 6.66 -6.27
C GLY A 40 33.77 6.55 -7.73
N TRP A 41 35.07 6.61 -7.99
CA TRP A 41 35.64 6.64 -9.35
C TRP A 41 36.34 5.34 -9.76
N ALA A 42 36.26 4.29 -8.93
CA ALA A 42 36.94 3.03 -9.20
C ALA A 42 36.25 2.25 -10.33
N PRO A 43 36.98 1.37 -11.05
CA PRO A 43 36.37 0.37 -11.92
C PRO A 43 35.22 -0.38 -11.26
N GLY A 44 34.13 -0.57 -12.01
CA GLY A 44 32.87 -1.14 -11.51
C GLY A 44 31.91 -0.12 -10.88
N SER A 45 32.32 1.15 -10.69
CA SER A 45 31.41 2.19 -10.21
C SER A 45 30.35 2.55 -11.24
N LEU A 46 29.09 2.65 -10.81
CA LEU A 46 27.96 3.07 -11.61
C LEU A 46 27.63 4.53 -11.31
N LEU A 47 27.57 5.34 -12.37
CA LEU A 47 27.13 6.73 -12.34
C LEU A 47 25.68 6.81 -12.81
N ILE A 48 24.80 7.39 -11.98
CA ILE A 48 23.39 7.57 -12.28
C ILE A 48 23.07 9.07 -12.32
N TYR A 49 22.55 9.54 -13.46
CA TYR A 49 22.10 10.92 -13.64
C TYR A 49 20.69 11.13 -13.08
N SER A 50 20.43 12.32 -12.58
CA SER A 50 19.11 12.74 -12.08
C SER A 50 18.74 14.11 -12.65
N CYS A 51 17.50 14.24 -13.11
CA CYS A 51 16.95 15.48 -13.65
C CYS A 51 15.71 15.93 -12.86
N PRO A 52 15.36 17.22 -12.87
CA PRO A 52 14.11 17.73 -12.33
C PRO A 52 12.87 17.09 -13.01
N GLN A 53 11.72 17.18 -12.34
CA GLN A 53 10.45 16.63 -12.85
C GLN A 53 10.10 17.21 -14.23
N GLY A 54 9.62 16.35 -15.14
CA GLY A 54 9.33 16.71 -16.53
C GLY A 54 10.55 16.70 -17.46
N LEU A 55 11.75 16.42 -16.93
CA LEU A 55 12.96 16.16 -17.71
C LEU A 55 13.51 14.75 -17.45
N TYR A 56 14.26 14.22 -18.40
CA TYR A 56 14.95 12.94 -18.27
C TYR A 56 16.44 13.06 -18.64
N PRO A 57 17.32 12.27 -18.00
CA PRO A 57 18.75 12.27 -18.30
C PRO A 57 19.05 11.51 -19.59
N SER A 58 19.89 12.09 -20.45
CA SER A 58 20.38 11.44 -21.68
C SER A 58 21.91 11.59 -21.73
N PRO A 59 22.71 10.53 -21.50
CA PRO A 59 22.30 9.16 -21.10
C PRO A 59 21.77 9.10 -19.66
N ALA A 60 21.13 7.99 -19.28
CA ALA A 60 20.62 7.79 -17.92
C ALA A 60 21.71 7.36 -16.93
N SER A 61 22.62 6.48 -17.37
CA SER A 61 23.70 5.94 -16.54
C SER A 61 25.02 5.79 -17.31
N ARG A 62 26.13 5.61 -16.57
CA ARG A 62 27.44 5.23 -17.10
C ARG A 62 28.13 4.23 -16.16
N LEU A 63 28.80 3.22 -16.71
CA LEU A 63 29.59 2.23 -15.97
C LEU A 63 31.09 2.49 -16.13
N CYS A 64 31.83 2.52 -15.04
CA CYS A 64 33.29 2.63 -15.07
C CYS A 64 33.92 1.27 -15.39
N LYS A 65 34.64 1.14 -16.51
CA LYS A 65 35.34 -0.11 -16.87
C LYS A 65 36.66 -0.29 -16.12
N SER A 66 37.15 -1.53 -16.09
CA SER A 66 38.54 -1.85 -15.70
C SER A 66 39.60 -1.11 -16.50
N SER A 67 39.28 -0.69 -17.72
CA SER A 67 40.15 0.13 -18.58
C SER A 67 40.21 1.61 -18.18
N GLY A 68 39.57 2.03 -17.07
CA GLY A 68 39.50 3.42 -16.63
C GLY A 68 38.66 4.34 -17.51
N GLN A 69 37.76 3.78 -18.33
CA GLN A 69 36.88 4.55 -19.22
C GLN A 69 35.40 4.37 -18.85
N TRP A 70 34.63 5.45 -18.99
CA TRP A 70 33.18 5.41 -18.86
C TRP A 70 32.54 4.75 -20.09
N GLN A 71 31.74 3.72 -19.84
CA GLN A 71 30.84 3.14 -20.83
C GLN A 71 29.44 3.65 -20.61
N THR A 72 28.77 4.07 -21.68
CA THR A 72 27.32 4.27 -21.67
C THR A 72 26.68 2.93 -22.06
N PRO A 73 25.87 2.32 -21.18
CA PRO A 73 25.10 1.14 -21.55
C PRO A 73 24.26 1.44 -22.81
N ARG A 74 24.26 0.53 -23.78
CA ARG A 74 23.39 0.54 -24.97
C ARG A 74 23.56 1.71 -25.98
N ALA A 75 24.60 2.54 -25.86
CA ALA A 75 24.88 3.57 -26.87
C ALA A 75 25.86 3.05 -27.95
N THR A 76 25.47 3.14 -29.22
CA THR A 76 26.33 2.84 -30.39
C THR A 76 27.28 4.00 -30.73
N ARG A 77 27.07 5.18 -30.13
CA ARG A 77 27.91 6.37 -30.27
C ARG A 77 28.28 6.90 -28.88
N SER A 78 29.53 7.35 -28.73
CA SER A 78 29.99 8.01 -27.51
C SER A 78 29.23 9.33 -27.31
N LEU A 79 28.18 9.29 -26.48
CA LEU A 79 27.47 10.47 -26.00
C LEU A 79 28.38 11.18 -24.99
N THR A 80 29.23 12.10 -25.47
CA THR A 80 30.26 12.76 -24.65
C THR A 80 29.65 13.68 -23.59
N LYS A 81 28.55 14.39 -23.89
CA LYS A 81 27.90 15.33 -22.97
C LYS A 81 26.53 14.83 -22.49
N ALA A 82 26.35 14.73 -21.17
CA ALA A 82 25.06 14.41 -20.55
C ALA A 82 24.19 15.66 -20.42
N VAL A 83 22.91 15.55 -20.80
CA VAL A 83 21.96 16.67 -20.77
C VAL A 83 20.58 16.19 -20.30
N CYS A 84 19.92 16.98 -19.46
CA CYS A 84 18.50 16.79 -19.14
C CYS A 84 17.64 17.27 -20.31
N LYS A 85 16.86 16.36 -20.89
CA LYS A 85 15.97 16.62 -22.03
C LYS A 85 14.51 16.63 -21.57
N PRO A 86 13.63 17.42 -22.21
CA PRO A 86 12.22 17.45 -21.85
C PRO A 86 11.54 16.12 -22.18
N VAL A 87 10.72 15.63 -21.25
CA VAL A 87 9.86 14.45 -21.44
C VAL A 87 8.77 14.75 -22.46
N ARG A 88 8.49 13.79 -23.34
CA ARG A 88 7.44 13.89 -24.36
C ARG A 88 6.68 12.58 -24.55
N CYS A 89 5.38 12.68 -24.80
CA CYS A 89 4.56 11.53 -25.12
C CYS A 89 4.57 11.21 -26.63
N PRO A 90 4.50 9.92 -27.01
CA PRO A 90 4.43 9.50 -28.41
C PRO A 90 3.19 10.08 -29.11
N ALA A 91 3.36 10.52 -30.36
CA ALA A 91 2.24 10.92 -31.19
C ALA A 91 1.50 9.69 -31.78
N PRO A 92 0.20 9.80 -32.06
CA PRO A 92 -0.49 8.80 -32.89
C PRO A 92 0.21 8.72 -34.27
N ILE A 93 0.55 7.51 -34.71
CA ILE A 93 1.09 7.25 -36.06
C ILE A 93 -0.05 7.00 -37.05
N SER A 94 -1.09 6.33 -36.58
CA SER A 94 -2.31 6.04 -37.30
C SER A 94 -3.47 5.94 -36.31
N PHE A 95 -4.66 6.39 -36.71
CA PHE A 95 -5.92 6.21 -36.01
C PHE A 95 -6.96 5.87 -37.08
N GLU A 96 -7.52 4.67 -37.04
CA GLU A 96 -8.41 4.17 -38.09
C GLU A 96 -9.87 4.59 -37.83
N ASN A 97 -10.61 4.88 -38.90
CA ASN A 97 -12.05 5.20 -38.87
C ASN A 97 -12.40 6.38 -37.95
N GLY A 98 -11.54 7.40 -37.94
CA GLY A 98 -11.65 8.54 -37.04
C GLY A 98 -10.54 9.56 -37.26
N ILE A 99 -10.65 10.68 -36.55
CA ILE A 99 -9.68 11.77 -36.56
C ILE A 99 -9.18 12.06 -35.14
N TYR A 100 -8.00 12.66 -35.04
CA TYR A 100 -7.46 13.14 -33.78
C TYR A 100 -6.87 14.54 -33.94
N THR A 101 -6.94 15.33 -32.86
CA THR A 101 -6.44 16.72 -32.83
C THR A 101 -5.82 17.09 -31.48
N PRO A 102 -4.81 17.98 -31.44
CA PRO A 102 -4.06 18.55 -32.58
C PRO A 102 -3.10 17.51 -33.19
N ARG A 103 -2.61 17.69 -34.42
CA ARG A 103 -1.64 16.76 -35.04
C ARG A 103 -0.20 17.22 -34.80
N LEU A 104 0.39 16.80 -33.69
CA LEU A 104 1.78 17.09 -33.33
C LEU A 104 2.70 15.88 -33.54
N GLY A 105 3.98 16.10 -33.85
CA GLY A 105 4.98 15.02 -33.98
C GLY A 105 5.39 14.39 -32.64
N SER A 106 5.19 15.11 -31.54
CA SER A 106 5.29 14.61 -30.15
C SER A 106 4.62 15.62 -29.23
N TYR A 107 4.13 15.18 -28.08
CA TYR A 107 3.33 16.04 -27.19
C TYR A 107 4.12 16.38 -25.93
N PRO A 108 4.14 17.66 -25.53
CA PRO A 108 4.73 18.06 -24.26
C PRO A 108 3.86 17.57 -23.09
N VAL A 109 4.47 17.42 -21.92
CA VAL A 109 3.76 17.13 -20.66
C VAL A 109 2.67 18.18 -20.43
N GLY A 110 1.48 17.72 -20.03
CA GLY A 110 0.28 18.53 -19.86
C GLY A 110 -0.53 18.78 -21.14
N GLY A 111 0.02 18.45 -22.32
CA GLY A 111 -0.69 18.57 -23.59
C GLY A 111 -1.76 17.48 -23.77
N ASN A 112 -2.85 17.83 -24.45
CA ASN A 112 -3.99 16.93 -24.70
C ASN A 112 -4.07 16.50 -26.17
N VAL A 113 -4.67 15.33 -26.40
CA VAL A 113 -5.10 14.86 -27.71
C VAL A 113 -6.55 14.36 -27.60
N SER A 114 -7.40 14.82 -28.50
CA SER A 114 -8.80 14.39 -28.63
C SER A 114 -8.97 13.43 -29.81
N PHE A 115 -9.90 12.49 -29.68
CA PHE A 115 -10.25 11.50 -30.69
C PHE A 115 -11.74 11.57 -30.99
N GLU A 116 -12.07 11.46 -32.27
CA GLU A 116 -13.44 11.46 -32.77
C GLU A 116 -13.58 10.40 -33.87
N CYS A 117 -14.65 9.63 -33.84
CA CYS A 117 -14.88 8.57 -34.82
C CYS A 117 -15.68 9.08 -36.01
N GLU A 118 -15.44 8.47 -37.17
CA GLU A 118 -16.26 8.67 -38.36
C GLU A 118 -17.67 8.10 -38.16
N ASP A 119 -18.62 8.57 -38.98
CA ASP A 119 -20.01 8.12 -38.93
C ASP A 119 -20.10 6.59 -39.11
N GLY A 120 -20.94 5.95 -38.28
CA GLY A 120 -21.12 4.50 -38.26
C GLY A 120 -20.11 3.74 -37.38
N PHE A 121 -19.17 4.43 -36.74
CA PHE A 121 -18.27 3.87 -35.73
C PHE A 121 -18.55 4.44 -34.34
N ILE A 122 -18.38 3.61 -33.32
CA ILE A 122 -18.55 3.99 -31.92
C ILE A 122 -17.18 4.09 -31.27
N LEU A 123 -16.93 5.24 -30.62
CA LEU A 123 -15.70 5.44 -29.84
C LEU A 123 -15.73 4.59 -28.56
N ARG A 124 -14.72 3.73 -28.40
CA ARG A 124 -14.38 3.02 -27.18
C ARG A 124 -13.08 3.57 -26.60
N GLY A 125 -12.95 3.59 -25.28
CA GLY A 125 -11.80 4.17 -24.58
C GLY A 125 -11.93 5.67 -24.34
N SER A 126 -10.82 6.35 -24.05
CA SER A 126 -10.86 7.75 -23.63
C SER A 126 -10.94 8.73 -24.83
N PRO A 127 -11.96 9.61 -24.91
CA PRO A 127 -12.10 10.59 -26.00
C PRO A 127 -11.05 11.69 -25.95
N VAL A 128 -10.49 11.95 -24.77
CA VAL A 128 -9.39 12.90 -24.57
C VAL A 128 -8.36 12.22 -23.69
N ARG A 129 -7.07 12.36 -24.06
CA ARG A 129 -5.94 11.88 -23.27
C ARG A 129 -4.96 13.02 -23.05
N GLN A 130 -4.35 13.07 -21.87
CA GLN A 130 -3.34 14.04 -21.46
C GLN A 130 -1.96 13.37 -21.30
N CYS A 131 -0.91 14.07 -21.76
CA CYS A 131 0.46 13.61 -21.63
C CYS A 131 0.98 13.81 -20.19
N ARG A 132 1.33 12.72 -19.50
CA ARG A 132 1.79 12.73 -18.11
C ARG A 132 3.31 12.90 -17.98
N PRO A 133 3.85 13.30 -16.81
CA PRO A 133 5.28 13.51 -16.59
C PRO A 133 6.19 12.28 -16.75
N ASN A 134 5.60 11.08 -16.82
CA ASN A 134 6.31 9.83 -17.11
C ASN A 134 6.45 9.53 -18.62
N GLY A 135 6.01 10.45 -19.49
CA GLY A 135 6.06 10.27 -20.94
C GLY A 135 4.98 9.32 -21.47
N MET A 136 3.97 9.02 -20.66
CA MET A 136 2.83 8.17 -21.00
C MET A 136 1.55 8.99 -21.06
N TRP A 137 0.59 8.51 -21.85
CA TRP A 137 -0.76 9.05 -21.86
C TRP A 137 -1.59 8.47 -20.70
N ASP A 138 -2.45 9.29 -20.10
CA ASP A 138 -3.48 8.82 -19.16
C ASP A 138 -4.64 8.11 -19.89
N GLY A 139 -5.63 7.60 -19.16
CA GLY A 139 -6.83 6.99 -19.76
C GLY A 139 -6.57 5.73 -20.60
N GLU A 140 -7.61 5.29 -21.30
CA GLU A 140 -7.63 4.07 -22.12
C GLU A 140 -7.37 4.38 -23.60
N THR A 141 -6.89 3.40 -24.37
CA THR A 141 -6.69 3.54 -25.81
C THR A 141 -8.01 3.81 -26.53
N ALA A 142 -8.09 4.95 -27.23
CA ALA A 142 -9.22 5.30 -28.08
C ALA A 142 -9.28 4.36 -29.29
N VAL A 143 -10.48 3.83 -29.59
CA VAL A 143 -10.73 2.91 -30.70
C VAL A 143 -12.08 3.23 -31.33
N CYS A 144 -12.10 3.38 -32.65
CA CYS A 144 -13.34 3.45 -33.42
C CYS A 144 -13.72 2.05 -33.91
N ASP A 145 -14.82 1.53 -33.40
CA ASP A 145 -15.29 0.17 -33.67
C ASP A 145 -16.72 0.19 -34.20
N ASN A 146 -16.98 -0.60 -35.24
CA ASN A 146 -18.31 -0.79 -35.82
C ASN A 146 -18.98 -2.08 -35.32
N GLY A 147 -18.28 -2.88 -34.50
CA GLY A 147 -18.83 -4.09 -33.90
C GLY A 147 -19.11 -5.24 -34.87
N ALA A 148 -18.57 -5.19 -36.10
CA ALA A 148 -18.82 -6.20 -37.12
C ALA A 148 -17.97 -7.50 -36.95
N GLY A 149 -16.91 -7.45 -36.15
CA GLY A 149 -16.00 -8.57 -35.91
C GLY A 149 -16.49 -9.58 -34.86
N HIS A 150 -15.92 -10.79 -34.87
CA HIS A 150 -16.12 -11.76 -33.78
C HIS A 150 -15.46 -11.27 -32.49
N CYS A 151 -14.27 -10.68 -32.62
CA CYS A 151 -13.64 -9.90 -31.56
C CYS A 151 -13.82 -8.39 -31.84
N PRO A 152 -13.92 -7.55 -30.79
CA PRO A 152 -13.89 -6.10 -30.94
C PRO A 152 -12.61 -5.63 -31.63
N ASN A 153 -12.63 -4.46 -32.27
CA ASN A 153 -11.41 -3.86 -32.81
C ASN A 153 -10.36 -3.72 -31.68
N PRO A 154 -9.17 -4.35 -31.80
CA PRO A 154 -8.18 -4.36 -30.72
C PRO A 154 -7.45 -3.01 -30.56
N GLY A 155 -7.74 -2.02 -31.41
CA GLY A 155 -7.18 -0.68 -31.33
C GLY A 155 -5.72 -0.56 -31.77
N ILE A 156 -5.22 0.67 -31.73
CA ILE A 156 -3.82 1.02 -32.01
C ILE A 156 -3.35 1.98 -30.91
N SER A 157 -2.54 1.49 -29.96
CA SER A 157 -1.98 2.32 -28.90
C SER A 157 -1.10 3.45 -29.48
N LEU A 158 -1.01 4.58 -28.79
CA LEU A 158 -0.21 5.73 -29.23
C LEU A 158 1.28 5.36 -29.41
N GLY A 159 1.84 5.72 -30.57
CA GLY A 159 3.19 5.34 -30.99
C GLY A 159 3.32 3.95 -31.62
N ALA A 160 2.27 3.12 -31.62
CA ALA A 160 2.27 1.81 -32.27
C ALA A 160 1.78 1.89 -33.73
N VAL A 161 2.13 0.86 -34.48
CA VAL A 161 1.60 0.56 -35.81
C VAL A 161 1.08 -0.87 -35.77
N ARG A 162 -0.18 -1.06 -36.18
CA ARG A 162 -0.80 -2.37 -36.29
C ARG A 162 -0.82 -2.83 -37.74
N THR A 163 -0.64 -4.13 -37.93
CA THR A 163 -0.87 -4.85 -39.18
C THR A 163 -1.95 -5.89 -38.96
N GLY A 164 -2.86 -6.02 -39.92
CA GLY A 164 -4.11 -6.79 -39.78
C GLY A 164 -5.30 -5.89 -39.44
N SER A 165 -6.40 -6.09 -40.17
CA SER A 165 -7.65 -5.30 -40.09
C SER A 165 -8.91 -6.17 -40.09
N ARG A 166 -8.75 -7.50 -40.03
CA ARG A 166 -9.85 -8.45 -39.87
C ARG A 166 -9.86 -8.94 -38.42
N PHE A 167 -11.05 -9.04 -37.84
CA PHE A 167 -11.26 -9.35 -36.42
C PHE A 167 -12.22 -10.54 -36.24
N GLY A 168 -12.23 -11.48 -37.19
CA GLY A 168 -12.94 -12.74 -37.11
C GLY A 168 -12.19 -13.76 -36.26
N HIS A 169 -12.88 -14.85 -35.91
CA HIS A 169 -12.27 -15.96 -35.17
C HIS A 169 -11.02 -16.52 -35.88
N GLY A 170 -9.91 -16.61 -35.16
CA GLY A 170 -8.60 -17.06 -35.68
C GLY A 170 -7.79 -15.99 -36.41
N ASP A 171 -8.34 -14.79 -36.65
CA ASP A 171 -7.58 -13.69 -37.22
C ASP A 171 -6.51 -13.19 -36.24
N LYS A 172 -5.37 -12.77 -36.79
CA LYS A 172 -4.23 -12.26 -36.02
C LYS A 172 -3.90 -10.82 -36.41
N VAL A 173 -3.53 -10.04 -35.41
CA VAL A 173 -2.97 -8.69 -35.58
C VAL A 173 -1.57 -8.64 -35.00
N ARG A 174 -0.68 -7.91 -35.66
CA ARG A 174 0.71 -7.73 -35.23
C ARG A 174 1.04 -6.27 -35.05
N TYR A 175 1.72 -5.95 -33.96
CA TYR A 175 2.07 -4.61 -33.54
C TYR A 175 3.58 -4.40 -33.58
N ARG A 176 3.97 -3.17 -33.92
CA ARG A 176 5.34 -2.67 -33.83
C ARG A 176 5.32 -1.24 -33.32
N CYS A 177 6.34 -0.84 -32.58
CA CYS A 177 6.47 0.55 -32.19
C CYS A 177 7.18 1.38 -33.27
N SER A 178 6.78 2.64 -33.39
CA SER A 178 7.48 3.61 -34.22
C SER A 178 8.77 4.10 -33.54
N SER A 179 9.77 4.48 -34.34
CA SER A 179 11.02 5.07 -33.83
C SER A 179 11.78 4.16 -32.83
N ASN A 180 12.48 4.74 -31.87
CA ASN A 180 13.26 4.07 -30.82
C ASN A 180 12.40 3.67 -29.60
N LEU A 181 11.08 3.60 -29.74
CA LEU A 181 10.18 3.20 -28.66
C LEU A 181 10.27 1.68 -28.40
N VAL A 182 10.03 1.29 -27.15
CA VAL A 182 10.04 -0.11 -26.73
C VAL A 182 8.61 -0.63 -26.65
N LEU A 183 8.34 -1.75 -27.32
CA LEU A 183 7.05 -2.44 -27.21
C LEU A 183 7.00 -3.22 -25.90
N THR A 184 6.00 -2.90 -25.10
CA THR A 184 5.58 -3.72 -23.94
C THR A 184 4.22 -4.32 -24.23
N GLY A 185 3.90 -5.47 -23.64
CA GLY A 185 2.71 -6.25 -23.98
C GLY A 185 2.93 -7.26 -25.11
N SER A 186 1.87 -7.64 -25.82
CA SER A 186 1.91 -8.67 -26.86
C SER A 186 2.18 -8.09 -28.26
N ALA A 187 3.25 -8.54 -28.90
CA ALA A 187 3.59 -8.13 -30.27
C ALA A 187 2.65 -8.74 -31.33
N GLU A 188 2.00 -9.86 -31.03
CA GLU A 188 0.95 -10.47 -31.84
C GLU A 188 -0.22 -10.87 -30.94
N ARG A 189 -1.44 -10.68 -31.42
CA ARG A 189 -2.68 -11.07 -30.75
C ARG A 189 -3.58 -11.81 -31.72
N GLU A 190 -4.25 -12.85 -31.25
CA GLU A 190 -5.17 -13.69 -32.01
C GLU A 190 -6.58 -13.61 -31.43
N CYS A 191 -7.59 -13.52 -32.29
CA CYS A 191 -8.98 -13.50 -31.89
C CYS A 191 -9.46 -14.93 -31.58
N GLN A 192 -9.72 -15.19 -30.29
CA GLN A 192 -10.06 -16.53 -29.80
C GLN A 192 -11.56 -16.85 -29.94
N GLY A 193 -11.93 -18.13 -29.80
CA GLY A 193 -13.31 -18.62 -29.88
C GLY A 193 -14.29 -18.00 -28.87
N ASN A 194 -13.78 -17.47 -27.77
CA ASN A 194 -14.56 -16.76 -26.75
C ASN A 194 -14.85 -15.28 -27.10
N GLY A 195 -14.40 -14.77 -28.25
CA GLY A 195 -14.57 -13.37 -28.66
C GLY A 195 -13.57 -12.40 -28.01
N VAL A 196 -12.48 -12.90 -27.42
CA VAL A 196 -11.43 -12.12 -26.75
C VAL A 196 -10.10 -12.25 -27.51
N TRP A 197 -9.34 -11.17 -27.53
CA TRP A 197 -7.98 -11.17 -28.07
C TRP A 197 -6.98 -11.77 -27.10
N SER A 198 -6.16 -12.70 -27.58
CA SER A 198 -5.09 -13.30 -26.81
C SER A 198 -4.06 -12.27 -26.33
N GLY A 199 -3.41 -12.55 -25.20
CA GLY A 199 -2.37 -11.74 -24.59
C GLY A 199 -2.85 -10.36 -24.13
N THR A 200 -1.88 -9.50 -23.83
CA THR A 200 -2.12 -8.15 -23.30
C THR A 200 -1.99 -7.09 -24.40
N GLU A 201 -2.71 -5.98 -24.24
CA GLU A 201 -2.61 -4.83 -25.13
C GLU A 201 -1.15 -4.35 -25.24
N PRO A 202 -0.64 -4.09 -26.46
CA PRO A 202 0.69 -3.54 -26.65
C PRO A 202 0.73 -2.05 -26.33
N ILE A 203 1.80 -1.61 -25.69
CA ILE A 203 2.05 -0.22 -25.32
C ILE A 203 3.46 0.15 -25.78
N CYS A 204 3.57 1.24 -26.54
CA CYS A 204 4.85 1.78 -26.97
C CYS A 204 5.38 2.81 -25.98
N ARG A 205 6.51 2.47 -25.37
CA ARG A 205 7.09 3.20 -24.24
C ARG A 205 8.40 3.86 -24.62
N GLN A 206 8.66 5.03 -24.07
CA GLN A 206 9.99 5.62 -24.09
C GLN A 206 10.91 4.85 -23.12
N PRO A 207 12.21 4.71 -23.41
CA PRO A 207 13.15 4.05 -22.49
C PRO A 207 13.17 4.65 -21.08
N TYR A 208 12.92 5.96 -20.94
CA TYR A 208 12.87 6.67 -19.67
C TYR A 208 11.51 6.63 -18.96
N SER A 209 10.50 5.99 -19.56
CA SER A 209 9.16 5.95 -18.97
C SER A 209 9.10 5.00 -17.77
N TYR A 210 8.20 5.29 -16.84
CA TYR A 210 7.92 4.53 -15.63
C TYR A 210 6.41 4.49 -15.37
N ASP A 211 5.94 3.63 -14.47
CA ASP A 211 4.55 3.53 -14.05
C ASP A 211 4.30 4.30 -12.74
N PHE A 212 3.11 4.88 -12.62
CA PHE A 212 2.63 5.42 -11.35
C PHE A 212 1.96 4.33 -10.50
N PRO A 213 2.03 4.42 -9.16
CA PRO A 213 1.40 3.44 -8.28
C PRO A 213 -0.10 3.24 -8.52
N GLU A 214 -0.81 4.32 -8.81
CA GLU A 214 -2.24 4.34 -9.16
C GLU A 214 -2.58 3.57 -10.44
N ASP A 215 -1.64 3.41 -11.37
CA ASP A 215 -1.82 2.62 -12.60
C ASP A 215 -1.46 1.14 -12.38
N VAL A 216 -0.44 0.87 -11.55
CA VAL A 216 0.08 -0.49 -11.34
C VAL A 216 -0.83 -1.28 -10.41
N ALA A 217 -1.32 -0.65 -9.35
CA ALA A 217 -2.10 -1.33 -8.34
C ALA A 217 -3.40 -1.97 -8.86
N PRO A 218 -4.26 -1.28 -9.64
CA PRO A 218 -5.43 -1.91 -10.24
C PRO A 218 -5.08 -3.06 -11.18
N ALA A 219 -3.98 -2.93 -11.93
CA ALA A 219 -3.51 -3.96 -12.85
C ALA A 219 -3.05 -5.24 -12.11
N LEU A 220 -2.23 -5.08 -11.06
CA LEU A 220 -1.81 -6.19 -10.21
C LEU A 220 -3.00 -6.78 -9.43
N GLY A 221 -3.91 -5.95 -8.91
CA GLY A 221 -5.06 -6.38 -8.10
C GLY A 221 -6.06 -7.22 -8.90
N THR A 222 -6.27 -6.87 -10.17
CA THR A 222 -7.10 -7.63 -11.11
C THR A 222 -6.48 -9.02 -11.37
N SER A 223 -5.18 -9.06 -11.65
CA SER A 223 -4.46 -10.30 -11.92
C SER A 223 -4.40 -11.22 -10.67
N PHE A 224 -4.13 -10.66 -9.49
CA PHE A 224 -4.14 -11.41 -8.23
C PHE A 224 -5.54 -11.93 -7.86
N SER A 225 -6.59 -11.15 -8.13
CA SER A 225 -7.98 -11.60 -7.99
C SER A 225 -8.29 -12.82 -8.87
N HIS A 226 -7.78 -12.84 -10.10
CA HIS A 226 -7.99 -13.97 -11.01
C HIS A 226 -7.28 -15.24 -10.53
N MET A 227 -6.06 -15.12 -9.97
CA MET A 227 -5.33 -16.25 -9.37
C MET A 227 -6.07 -16.85 -8.17
N LEU A 228 -6.54 -16.02 -7.25
CA LEU A 228 -7.22 -16.49 -6.03
C LEU A 228 -8.59 -17.12 -6.34
N GLY A 229 -9.28 -16.64 -7.38
CA GLY A 229 -10.58 -17.16 -7.81
C GLY A 229 -10.55 -18.44 -8.65
N ALA A 230 -9.38 -18.88 -9.13
CA ALA A 230 -9.23 -20.08 -9.96
C ALA A 230 -9.29 -21.41 -9.18
N THR A 231 -9.60 -21.37 -7.88
CA THR A 231 -9.58 -22.55 -6.99
C THR A 231 -10.90 -23.34 -6.94
N ASN A 232 -11.88 -23.07 -7.82
CA ASN A 232 -13.09 -23.89 -7.95
C ASN A 232 -13.51 -24.10 -9.43
N PRO A 233 -13.47 -25.34 -9.99
CA PRO A 233 -13.74 -25.59 -11.43
C PRO A 233 -15.21 -25.56 -11.85
N THR A 234 -16.15 -25.40 -10.92
CA THR A 234 -17.58 -25.69 -11.14
C THR A 234 -18.47 -24.47 -11.00
N GLN A 235 -18.34 -23.47 -11.87
CA GLN A 235 -19.45 -22.57 -12.21
C GLN A 235 -19.19 -21.84 -13.53
N ARG A 236 -19.82 -22.32 -14.61
CA ARG A 236 -20.01 -21.56 -15.85
C ARG A 236 -21.36 -20.86 -15.74
N THR A 237 -21.38 -19.54 -15.63
CA THR A 237 -22.59 -18.75 -15.89
C THR A 237 -22.32 -17.71 -16.96
N LYS A 238 -23.20 -17.70 -17.96
CA LYS A 238 -23.27 -16.74 -19.06
C LYS A 238 -23.88 -15.45 -18.52
N GLU A 239 -23.10 -14.37 -18.44
CA GLU A 239 -23.48 -12.95 -18.64
C GLU A 239 -22.40 -12.04 -18.04
N SER A 240 -21.77 -11.22 -18.89
CA SER A 240 -20.62 -10.33 -18.65
C SER A 240 -19.32 -11.03 -18.17
N LEU A 241 -18.33 -11.13 -19.06
CA LEU A 241 -17.05 -11.81 -18.88
C LEU A 241 -16.04 -11.05 -18.00
N GLY A 242 -16.48 -10.54 -16.85
CA GLY A 242 -15.61 -10.40 -15.68
C GLY A 242 -15.84 -11.61 -14.81
N ARG A 243 -14.83 -12.48 -14.61
CA ARG A 243 -14.90 -13.56 -13.62
C ARG A 243 -15.13 -12.94 -12.23
N LYS A 244 -16.39 -12.83 -11.83
CA LYS A 244 -16.81 -12.26 -10.55
C LYS A 244 -16.69 -13.38 -9.51
N ILE A 245 -15.62 -13.39 -8.71
CA ILE A 245 -15.36 -14.47 -7.74
C ILE A 245 -14.93 -13.94 -6.37
N GLN A 246 -15.51 -14.61 -5.36
CA GLN A 246 -15.36 -14.43 -3.91
C GLN A 246 -14.01 -14.98 -3.41
N ILE A 247 -13.40 -14.28 -2.46
CA ILE A 247 -12.26 -14.80 -1.69
C ILE A 247 -12.79 -15.91 -0.77
N GLN A 248 -12.47 -17.17 -1.07
CA GLN A 248 -12.77 -18.30 -0.17
C GLN A 248 -11.49 -18.75 0.53
N ARG A 249 -11.60 -19.05 1.84
CA ARG A 249 -10.53 -19.53 2.72
C ARG A 249 -9.97 -20.93 2.36
N SER A 250 -10.41 -21.55 1.26
CA SER A 250 -10.05 -22.92 0.85
C SER A 250 -8.87 -23.01 -0.14
N GLY A 251 -8.39 -21.89 -0.69
CA GLY A 251 -7.24 -21.86 -1.60
C GLY A 251 -5.89 -21.80 -0.87
N HIS A 252 -4.84 -22.37 -1.47
CA HIS A 252 -3.45 -22.25 -1.01
C HIS A 252 -2.62 -21.53 -2.07
N LEU A 253 -1.95 -20.43 -1.70
CA LEU A 253 -1.14 -19.62 -2.59
C LEU A 253 0.35 -19.95 -2.39
N ASN A 254 1.07 -20.21 -3.49
CA ASN A 254 2.53 -20.29 -3.47
C ASN A 254 3.10 -19.02 -4.10
N LEU A 255 3.85 -18.25 -3.31
CA LEU A 255 4.49 -17.02 -3.74
C LEU A 255 6.00 -17.25 -3.91
N TYR A 256 6.54 -16.94 -5.07
CA TYR A 256 7.97 -17.08 -5.37
C TYR A 256 8.60 -15.69 -5.51
N LEU A 257 9.49 -15.34 -4.58
CA LEU A 257 10.20 -14.06 -4.57
C LEU A 257 11.57 -14.25 -5.20
N LEU A 258 11.77 -13.63 -6.36
CA LEU A 258 13.02 -13.66 -7.12
C LEU A 258 13.70 -12.31 -7.02
N LEU A 259 14.84 -12.24 -6.34
CA LEU A 259 15.60 -11.01 -6.12
C LEU A 259 16.90 -11.05 -6.95
N ASP A 260 17.07 -10.09 -7.85
CA ASP A 260 18.30 -9.92 -8.61
C ASP A 260 19.42 -9.37 -7.72
N SER A 261 20.51 -10.12 -7.61
CA SER A 261 21.70 -9.81 -6.81
C SER A 261 22.96 -9.67 -7.65
N SER A 262 22.80 -9.49 -8.96
CA SER A 262 23.88 -9.32 -9.92
C SER A 262 24.51 -7.92 -9.86
N GLN A 263 25.63 -7.73 -10.58
CA GLN A 263 26.35 -6.45 -10.61
C GLN A 263 25.58 -5.28 -11.25
N SER A 264 24.52 -5.56 -12.02
CA SER A 264 23.66 -4.50 -12.58
C SER A 264 22.78 -3.83 -11.52
N VAL A 265 22.60 -4.46 -10.36
CA VAL A 265 21.85 -3.93 -9.22
C VAL A 265 22.86 -3.47 -8.18
N SER A 266 22.78 -2.22 -7.71
CA SER A 266 23.68 -1.76 -6.65
C SER A 266 23.34 -2.41 -5.30
N GLU A 267 24.27 -2.39 -4.34
CA GLU A 267 24.00 -2.91 -2.99
C GLU A 267 22.81 -2.19 -2.33
N ASN A 268 22.68 -0.88 -2.53
CA ASN A 268 21.53 -0.10 -2.05
C ASN A 268 20.22 -0.48 -2.75
N ASP A 269 20.24 -0.71 -4.06
CA ASP A 269 19.04 -1.14 -4.80
C ASP A 269 18.63 -2.57 -4.41
N PHE A 270 19.60 -3.43 -4.08
CA PHE A 270 19.31 -4.75 -3.53
C PHE A 270 18.66 -4.66 -2.14
N LEU A 271 19.10 -3.75 -1.27
CA LEU A 271 18.44 -3.49 0.00
C LEU A 271 16.99 -3.02 -0.21
N ILE A 272 16.76 -2.15 -1.20
CA ILE A 272 15.43 -1.73 -1.65
C ILE A 272 14.58 -2.94 -2.07
N PHE A 273 15.14 -3.90 -2.81
CA PHE A 273 14.43 -5.13 -3.17
C PHE A 273 14.08 -5.99 -1.95
N LYS A 274 14.97 -6.10 -0.97
CA LYS A 274 14.67 -6.82 0.28
C LYS A 274 13.55 -6.13 1.06
N GLU A 275 13.63 -4.83 1.26
CA GLU A 275 12.59 -4.06 1.96
C GLU A 275 11.23 -4.19 1.25
N SER A 276 11.25 -4.07 -0.08
CA SER A 276 10.09 -4.28 -0.97
C SER A 276 9.47 -5.67 -0.82
N ALA A 277 10.30 -6.70 -0.82
CA ALA A 277 9.87 -8.09 -0.64
C ALA A 277 9.31 -8.33 0.78
N SER A 278 9.96 -7.79 1.82
CA SER A 278 9.50 -7.88 3.21
C SER A 278 8.12 -7.25 3.37
N LEU A 279 7.93 -6.07 2.78
CA LEU A 279 6.67 -5.34 2.80
C LEU A 279 5.54 -6.11 2.10
N MET A 280 5.81 -6.69 0.93
CA MET A 280 4.85 -7.52 0.22
C MET A 280 4.47 -8.76 1.03
N VAL A 281 5.45 -9.44 1.63
CA VAL A 281 5.23 -10.59 2.52
C VAL A 281 4.37 -10.17 3.71
N ASP A 282 4.78 -9.15 4.45
CA ASP A 282 4.03 -8.62 5.60
C ASP A 282 2.59 -8.31 5.24
N ARG A 283 2.38 -7.68 4.09
CA ARG A 283 1.04 -7.31 3.64
C ARG A 283 0.21 -8.53 3.27
N ILE A 284 0.73 -9.47 2.50
CA ILE A 284 0.00 -10.69 2.08
C ILE A 284 -0.40 -11.54 3.30
N PHE A 285 0.49 -11.71 4.27
CA PHE A 285 0.19 -12.45 5.50
C PHE A 285 -0.85 -11.75 6.40
N SER A 286 -1.05 -10.43 6.27
CA SER A 286 -2.05 -9.69 7.07
C SER A 286 -3.51 -10.07 6.76
N PHE A 287 -3.75 -10.75 5.63
CA PHE A 287 -5.08 -11.19 5.18
C PHE A 287 -5.51 -12.55 5.72
N GLU A 288 -4.66 -13.24 6.49
CA GLU A 288 -4.99 -14.54 7.08
C GLU A 288 -5.35 -15.61 6.01
N ILE A 289 -4.73 -15.53 4.82
CA ILE A 289 -4.82 -16.56 3.76
C ILE A 289 -3.71 -17.62 3.89
N ASN A 290 -3.98 -18.85 3.42
CA ASN A 290 -2.97 -19.90 3.37
C ASN A 290 -1.93 -19.60 2.28
N VAL A 291 -0.75 -19.14 2.68
CA VAL A 291 0.35 -18.80 1.77
C VAL A 291 1.63 -19.54 2.14
N SER A 292 2.40 -19.96 1.13
CA SER A 292 3.78 -20.44 1.29
C SER A 292 4.71 -19.60 0.42
N VAL A 293 5.81 -19.11 0.99
CA VAL A 293 6.74 -18.21 0.32
C VAL A 293 8.08 -18.90 0.06
N ALA A 294 8.51 -18.90 -1.21
CA ALA A 294 9.88 -19.21 -1.58
C ALA A 294 10.68 -17.93 -1.82
N ILE A 295 11.94 -17.94 -1.43
CA ILE A 295 12.87 -16.83 -1.61
C ILE A 295 14.06 -17.33 -2.40
N ILE A 296 14.33 -16.69 -3.53
CA ILE A 296 15.39 -17.04 -4.45
C ILE A 296 16.14 -15.76 -4.82
N THR A 297 17.44 -15.71 -4.54
CA THR A 297 18.32 -14.65 -5.05
C THR A 297 19.05 -15.18 -6.27
N PHE A 298 19.20 -14.40 -7.33
CA PHE A 298 19.93 -14.86 -8.52
C PHE A 298 20.97 -13.84 -9.00
N ALA A 299 22.02 -14.35 -9.65
CA ALA A 299 22.99 -13.56 -10.40
C ALA A 299 23.42 -14.38 -11.63
N SER A 300 24.62 -14.97 -11.62
CA SER A 300 25.02 -15.98 -12.61
C SER A 300 24.29 -17.31 -12.40
N GLU A 301 24.04 -17.68 -11.14
CA GLU A 301 23.30 -18.87 -10.73
C GLU A 301 22.22 -18.50 -9.70
N PRO A 302 21.06 -19.19 -9.67
CA PRO A 302 20.05 -19.00 -8.64
C PRO A 302 20.48 -19.67 -7.32
N LYS A 303 20.22 -18.98 -6.22
CA LYS A 303 20.37 -19.49 -4.86
C LYS A 303 19.01 -19.48 -4.17
N VAL A 304 18.49 -20.66 -3.88
CA VAL A 304 17.26 -20.83 -3.09
C VAL A 304 17.60 -20.60 -1.61
N LEU A 305 17.02 -19.57 -1.01
CA LEU A 305 17.12 -19.29 0.43
C LEU A 305 15.97 -19.94 1.20
N MET A 306 14.80 -20.07 0.56
CA MET A 306 13.64 -20.75 1.10
C MET A 306 12.84 -21.41 -0.03
N SER A 307 12.38 -22.64 0.20
CA SER A 307 11.54 -23.41 -0.73
C SER A 307 10.14 -23.57 -0.15
N VAL A 308 9.10 -23.54 -1.00
CA VAL A 308 7.71 -23.80 -0.59
C VAL A 308 7.47 -25.22 -0.08
N LEU A 309 8.42 -26.13 -0.28
CA LEU A 309 8.38 -27.48 0.29
C LEU A 309 8.79 -27.51 1.76
N ASN A 310 9.46 -26.46 2.24
CA ASN A 310 9.84 -26.33 3.65
C ASN A 310 8.61 -25.91 4.46
N VAL A 311 8.36 -26.57 5.59
CA VAL A 311 7.26 -26.20 6.50
C VAL A 311 7.37 -24.75 6.97
N ASN A 312 8.60 -24.25 7.15
CA ASN A 312 8.87 -22.87 7.55
C ASN A 312 8.48 -21.83 6.49
N SER A 313 8.18 -22.22 5.24
CA SER A 313 7.72 -21.28 4.20
C SER A 313 6.36 -20.67 4.49
N ARG A 314 5.62 -21.24 5.45
CA ARG A 314 4.33 -20.74 5.96
C ARG A 314 4.48 -19.85 7.18
N ASP A 315 5.68 -19.79 7.77
CA ASP A 315 5.95 -18.96 8.93
C ASP A 315 6.57 -17.63 8.48
N ILE A 316 5.83 -16.55 8.70
CA ILE A 316 6.28 -15.21 8.32
C ILE A 316 7.59 -14.82 8.98
N THR A 317 7.84 -15.20 10.24
CA THR A 317 9.07 -14.84 10.95
C THR A 317 10.27 -15.51 10.30
N GLU A 318 10.13 -16.78 9.93
CA GLU A 318 11.17 -17.52 9.21
C GLU A 318 11.39 -16.95 7.79
N VAL A 319 10.30 -16.62 7.08
CA VAL A 319 10.37 -16.01 5.74
C VAL A 319 11.10 -14.67 5.79
N ILE A 320 10.70 -13.77 6.71
CA ILE A 320 11.34 -12.46 6.87
C ILE A 320 12.79 -12.61 7.33
N SER A 321 13.09 -13.51 8.26
CA SER A 321 14.48 -13.77 8.69
C SER A 321 15.35 -14.27 7.53
N SER A 322 14.83 -15.18 6.70
CA SER A 322 15.54 -15.68 5.52
C SER A 322 15.77 -14.56 4.49
N LEU A 323 14.81 -13.65 4.33
CA LEU A 323 14.92 -12.49 3.47
C LEU A 323 15.95 -11.48 4.01
N GLU A 324 15.94 -11.19 5.32
CA GLU A 324 16.92 -10.31 5.96
C GLU A 324 18.35 -10.86 5.82
N ASN A 325 18.52 -12.17 5.97
CA ASN A 325 19.77 -12.90 5.79
C ASN A 325 20.23 -13.03 4.32
N ALA A 326 19.43 -12.56 3.36
CA ALA A 326 19.84 -12.50 1.97
C ALA A 326 21.00 -11.50 1.80
N ASN A 327 22.15 -12.02 1.38
CA ASN A 327 23.38 -11.24 1.17
C ASN A 327 23.53 -10.83 -0.29
N TYR A 328 23.94 -9.58 -0.50
CA TYR A 328 24.32 -9.08 -1.81
C TYR A 328 25.65 -9.70 -2.25
N LYS A 329 25.66 -10.42 -3.38
CA LYS A 329 26.84 -11.13 -3.90
C LYS A 329 27.42 -10.52 -5.18
N GLY A 330 27.02 -9.31 -5.56
CA GLY A 330 27.42 -8.68 -6.82
C GLY A 330 28.94 -8.61 -7.03
N LYS A 331 29.74 -8.46 -5.97
CA LYS A 331 31.21 -8.33 -6.09
C LYS A 331 31.93 -9.57 -6.67
N SER A 332 31.32 -10.76 -6.61
CA SER A 332 31.95 -12.03 -7.01
C SER A 332 31.40 -12.66 -8.30
N ASN A 333 30.25 -12.20 -8.81
CA ASN A 333 29.55 -12.85 -9.92
C ASN A 333 29.31 -11.87 -11.07
N MET A 334 30.02 -12.09 -12.18
CA MET A 334 29.79 -11.40 -13.46
C MET A 334 28.42 -11.85 -13.99
N GLY A 335 27.54 -10.89 -14.27
CA GLY A 335 26.10 -11.10 -14.44
C GLY A 335 25.64 -12.21 -15.41
N GLY A 336 24.36 -12.55 -15.31
CA GLY A 336 23.62 -13.43 -16.22
C GLY A 336 22.22 -12.85 -16.46
N SER A 337 21.53 -13.28 -17.52
CA SER A 337 20.17 -12.81 -17.76
C SER A 337 19.21 -13.41 -16.72
N PRO A 338 18.35 -12.59 -16.07
CA PRO A 338 17.22 -13.06 -15.26
C PRO A 338 16.40 -14.15 -15.93
N LYS A 339 16.35 -14.18 -17.27
CA LYS A 339 15.63 -15.18 -18.06
C LYS A 339 16.09 -16.61 -17.76
N THR A 340 17.40 -16.85 -17.70
CA THR A 340 17.96 -18.17 -17.41
C THR A 340 17.58 -18.64 -16.01
N ALA A 341 17.58 -17.73 -15.03
CA ALA A 341 17.18 -18.05 -13.66
C ALA A 341 15.68 -18.36 -13.58
N VAL A 342 14.83 -17.59 -14.28
CA VAL A 342 13.38 -17.85 -14.35
C VAL A 342 13.08 -19.17 -15.05
N ASP A 343 13.80 -19.52 -16.12
CA ASP A 343 13.63 -20.79 -16.83
C ASP A 343 14.03 -21.99 -15.95
N GLN A 344 15.13 -21.90 -15.20
CA GLN A 344 15.51 -22.92 -14.20
C GLN A 344 14.46 -23.05 -13.09
N ILE A 345 13.84 -21.94 -12.68
CA ILE A 345 12.76 -21.97 -11.69
C ILE A 345 11.51 -22.64 -12.27
N ARG A 346 11.17 -22.41 -13.55
CA ARG A 346 10.06 -23.12 -14.21
C ARG A 346 10.29 -24.63 -14.24
N GLU A 347 11.53 -25.06 -14.46
CA GLU A 347 11.91 -26.48 -14.41
C GLU A 347 11.78 -27.06 -12.99
N ILE A 348 12.30 -26.36 -11.97
CA ILE A 348 12.18 -26.77 -10.55
C ILE A 348 10.71 -26.89 -10.13
N LEU A 349 9.85 -26.01 -10.63
CA LEU A 349 8.42 -26.00 -10.32
C LEU A 349 7.60 -26.96 -11.20
N ASN A 350 8.23 -27.71 -12.11
CA ASN A 350 7.63 -28.69 -13.01
C ASN A 350 6.39 -28.14 -13.74
N ILE A 351 6.52 -26.95 -14.31
CA ILE A 351 5.43 -26.22 -14.94
C ILE A 351 5.31 -26.68 -16.40
N ASN A 352 4.35 -27.56 -16.67
CA ASN A 352 4.05 -28.04 -18.02
C ASN A 352 2.94 -27.20 -18.70
N GLN A 353 2.80 -27.31 -20.03
CA GLN A 353 1.88 -26.50 -20.86
C GLN A 353 0.41 -26.52 -20.38
N LYS A 354 -0.04 -27.58 -19.69
CA LYS A 354 -1.40 -27.69 -19.12
C LYS A 354 -1.61 -26.91 -17.82
N ARG A 355 -0.56 -26.33 -17.23
CA ARG A 355 -0.58 -25.58 -15.95
C ARG A 355 -0.32 -24.08 -16.10
N ASN A 356 -0.24 -23.56 -17.34
CA ASN A 356 0.10 -22.15 -17.59
C ASN A 356 -0.93 -21.16 -17.00
N ASP A 357 -2.17 -21.61 -16.80
CA ASP A 357 -3.23 -20.83 -16.15
C ASP A 357 -2.97 -20.57 -14.65
N TYR A 358 -2.15 -21.40 -14.00
CA TYR A 358 -1.85 -21.35 -12.55
C TYR A 358 -0.54 -20.63 -12.20
N LEU A 359 0.22 -20.19 -13.21
CA LEU A 359 1.46 -19.43 -13.00
C LEU A 359 1.30 -18.00 -13.49
N ASP A 360 1.60 -17.05 -12.61
CA ASP A 360 1.80 -15.65 -12.95
C ASP A 360 3.19 -15.20 -12.56
N ILE A 361 3.92 -14.66 -13.53
CA ILE A 361 5.25 -14.09 -13.33
C ILE A 361 5.10 -12.59 -13.47
N TYR A 362 5.33 -11.87 -12.38
CA TYR A 362 5.40 -10.42 -12.35
C TYR A 362 6.87 -9.98 -12.36
N ALA A 363 7.22 -9.10 -13.29
CA ALA A 363 8.54 -8.51 -13.42
C ALA A 363 8.44 -7.02 -13.05
N ILE A 364 8.99 -6.66 -11.89
CA ILE A 364 8.89 -5.30 -11.34
C ILE A 364 10.31 -4.73 -11.20
N GLY A 365 10.63 -3.70 -11.98
CA GLY A 365 11.80 -2.86 -11.75
C GLY A 365 11.49 -1.79 -10.71
N VAL A 366 12.33 -1.62 -9.69
CA VAL A 366 12.14 -0.60 -8.63
C VAL A 366 13.40 0.26 -8.50
N GLY A 367 13.25 1.57 -8.48
CA GLY A 367 14.35 2.51 -8.29
C GLY A 367 14.75 3.26 -9.55
N LYS A 368 15.85 4.02 -9.46
CA LYS A 368 16.47 4.73 -10.59
C LYS A 368 17.41 3.83 -11.40
N LEU A 369 17.03 2.56 -11.52
CA LEU A 369 17.78 1.55 -12.25
C LEU A 369 17.66 1.81 -13.76
N ASP A 370 18.72 1.51 -14.51
CA ASP A 370 18.70 1.49 -15.99
C ASP A 370 18.03 0.19 -16.47
N VAL A 371 16.76 0.05 -16.12
CA VAL A 371 15.98 -1.18 -16.37
C VAL A 371 15.57 -1.26 -17.83
N ASP A 372 15.77 -2.42 -18.45
CA ASP A 372 15.30 -2.65 -19.82
C ASP A 372 13.83 -3.06 -19.83
N TRP A 373 13.00 -2.19 -20.41
CA TRP A 373 11.60 -2.53 -20.70
C TRP A 373 11.45 -3.80 -21.54
N ARG A 374 12.39 -4.08 -22.46
CA ARG A 374 12.34 -5.27 -23.30
C ARG A 374 12.53 -6.53 -22.49
N GLU A 375 13.54 -6.54 -21.61
CA GLU A 375 13.84 -7.69 -20.76
C GLU A 375 12.72 -7.93 -19.75
N LEU A 376 12.24 -6.90 -19.04
CA LEU A 376 11.09 -7.03 -18.15
C LEU A 376 9.84 -7.55 -18.87
N ASN A 377 9.59 -7.06 -20.08
CA ASN A 377 8.45 -7.52 -20.87
C ASN A 377 8.59 -8.98 -21.30
N GLU A 378 9.80 -9.49 -21.54
CA GLU A 378 9.99 -10.92 -21.84
C GLU A 378 9.77 -11.80 -20.60
N LEU A 379 10.11 -11.32 -19.41
CA LEU A 379 9.94 -12.06 -18.15
C LEU A 379 8.48 -12.13 -17.70
N GLY A 380 7.76 -11.00 -17.77
CA GLY A 380 6.38 -10.91 -17.29
C GLY A 380 5.39 -11.69 -18.17
N SER A 381 4.48 -12.44 -17.53
CA SER A 381 3.45 -13.24 -18.21
C SER A 381 2.65 -12.43 -19.25
N LYS A 382 2.18 -13.10 -20.30
CA LYS A 382 1.32 -12.52 -21.36
C LYS A 382 -0.06 -13.15 -21.30
N LYS A 383 -0.84 -12.79 -20.27
CA LYS A 383 -2.22 -13.23 -20.10
C LYS A 383 -3.21 -12.23 -20.70
N ASP A 384 -4.39 -12.75 -21.05
CA ASP A 384 -5.43 -12.00 -21.75
C ASP A 384 -5.91 -10.84 -20.88
N GLY A 385 -5.65 -9.61 -21.31
CA GLY A 385 -6.06 -8.39 -20.59
C GLY A 385 -5.25 -8.05 -19.32
N GLU A 386 -4.15 -8.75 -19.03
CA GLU A 386 -3.39 -8.56 -17.79
C GLU A 386 -1.95 -8.08 -18.03
N ARG A 387 -1.54 -7.07 -17.26
CA ARG A 387 -0.17 -6.56 -17.26
C ARG A 387 0.67 -7.24 -16.18
N HIS A 388 1.90 -7.60 -16.55
CA HIS A 388 2.83 -8.32 -15.68
C HIS A 388 4.24 -7.71 -15.64
N ALA A 389 4.45 -6.59 -16.34
CA ALA A 389 5.73 -5.89 -16.37
C ALA A 389 5.53 -4.45 -15.95
N PHE A 390 6.28 -4.01 -14.94
CA PHE A 390 6.15 -2.69 -14.32
C PHE A 390 7.51 -2.10 -13.98
N ILE A 391 7.62 -0.77 -14.05
CA ILE A 391 8.78 -0.03 -13.53
C ILE A 391 8.26 1.06 -12.58
N LEU A 392 8.72 1.03 -11.33
CA LEU A 392 8.38 1.98 -10.29
C LEU A 392 9.61 2.79 -9.89
N GLN A 393 9.43 4.07 -9.59
CA GLN A 393 10.56 4.98 -9.37
C GLN A 393 11.33 4.70 -8.07
N ASP A 394 10.66 4.18 -7.04
CA ASP A 394 11.24 3.93 -5.72
C ASP A 394 10.39 2.93 -4.89
N THR A 395 10.87 2.61 -3.68
CA THR A 395 10.17 1.72 -2.72
C THR A 395 8.85 2.29 -2.23
N LYS A 396 8.70 3.62 -2.15
CA LYS A 396 7.46 4.25 -1.72
C LYS A 396 6.37 4.04 -2.75
N ALA A 397 6.73 4.15 -4.04
CA ALA A 397 5.84 3.83 -5.14
C ALA A 397 5.38 2.37 -5.07
N LEU A 398 6.29 1.42 -4.81
CA LEU A 398 5.91 0.01 -4.64
C LEU A 398 5.04 -0.23 -3.41
N HIS A 399 5.34 0.42 -2.28
CA HIS A 399 4.49 0.35 -1.09
C HIS A 399 3.06 0.81 -1.40
N GLN A 400 2.93 1.96 -2.07
CA GLN A 400 1.63 2.45 -2.53
C GLN A 400 0.95 1.45 -3.45
N VAL A 401 1.69 0.82 -4.37
CA VAL A 401 1.14 -0.21 -5.24
C VAL A 401 0.49 -1.34 -4.42
N PHE A 402 1.20 -1.92 -3.45
CA PHE A 402 0.62 -3.00 -2.66
C PHE A 402 -0.54 -2.53 -1.77
N GLU A 403 -0.49 -1.31 -1.24
CA GLU A 403 -1.63 -0.74 -0.51
C GLU A 403 -2.89 -0.63 -1.37
N HIS A 404 -2.72 -0.22 -2.63
CA HIS A 404 -3.83 -0.04 -3.57
C HIS A 404 -4.24 -1.33 -4.31
N MET A 405 -3.34 -2.30 -4.42
CA MET A 405 -3.53 -3.56 -5.19
C MET A 405 -4.59 -4.44 -4.55
N LEU A 406 -4.74 -4.34 -3.24
CA LEU A 406 -5.58 -5.23 -2.47
C LEU A 406 -6.98 -4.64 -2.44
N ASP A 407 -7.80 -5.09 -3.39
CA ASP A 407 -9.23 -4.81 -3.45
C ASP A 407 -9.94 -5.45 -2.24
N VAL A 408 -9.85 -4.76 -1.11
CA VAL A 408 -10.54 -5.08 0.14
C VAL A 408 -12.06 -5.07 -0.01
N SER A 409 -12.62 -4.65 -1.16
CA SER A 409 -14.07 -4.72 -1.38
C SER A 409 -14.60 -6.16 -1.41
N LYS A 410 -13.74 -7.12 -1.73
CA LYS A 410 -14.09 -8.55 -1.80
C LYS A 410 -13.96 -9.30 -0.46
N LEU A 411 -13.35 -8.70 0.57
CA LEU A 411 -13.35 -9.25 1.93
C LEU A 411 -14.69 -8.96 2.61
N THR A 412 -15.68 -9.84 2.50
CA THR A 412 -16.97 -9.66 3.20
C THR A 412 -16.96 -10.18 4.64
N ASP A 413 -15.86 -10.78 5.07
CA ASP A 413 -15.68 -11.29 6.44
C ASP A 413 -15.50 -10.15 7.46
N THR A 414 -15.80 -10.43 8.73
CA THR A 414 -15.71 -9.50 9.88
C THR A 414 -14.27 -9.34 10.39
N ILE A 415 -13.27 -9.34 9.50
CA ILE A 415 -11.87 -9.11 9.88
C ILE A 415 -11.72 -7.71 10.50
N CYS A 416 -11.09 -7.63 11.67
CA CYS A 416 -10.97 -6.37 12.40
C CYS A 416 -9.78 -5.52 11.94
N GLY A 417 -9.85 -4.21 12.14
CA GLY A 417 -8.69 -3.31 12.02
C GLY A 417 -8.08 -3.27 10.62
N VAL A 418 -8.87 -3.47 9.56
CA VAL A 418 -8.42 -3.31 8.17
C VAL A 418 -8.95 -1.98 7.65
N GLY A 419 -8.05 -1.11 7.20
CA GLY A 419 -8.36 0.16 6.55
C GLY A 419 -7.50 0.37 5.30
N ASN A 420 -7.92 1.28 4.42
CA ASN A 420 -7.16 1.66 3.23
C ASN A 420 -6.11 2.72 3.59
N MET A 421 -4.83 2.47 3.33
CA MET A 421 -3.77 3.43 3.71
C MET A 421 -3.40 4.41 2.58
N SER A 422 -4.06 4.28 1.42
CA SER A 422 -3.86 5.21 0.31
C SER A 422 -4.26 6.64 0.67
N ALA A 423 -3.50 7.60 0.13
CA ALA A 423 -3.86 9.01 0.14
C ALA A 423 -5.07 9.34 -0.76
N ASN A 424 -5.34 8.53 -1.78
CA ASN A 424 -6.45 8.72 -2.72
C ASN A 424 -7.74 8.03 -2.25
N ALA A 425 -7.69 7.23 -1.18
CA ALA A 425 -8.88 6.63 -0.59
C ALA A 425 -9.73 7.66 0.14
N SER A 426 -11.05 7.47 0.14
CA SER A 426 -11.94 8.32 0.93
C SER A 426 -11.66 8.19 2.44
N ASP A 427 -11.97 9.22 3.22
CA ASP A 427 -11.75 9.22 4.67
C ASP A 427 -12.40 8.01 5.37
N GLN A 428 -13.59 7.61 4.91
CA GLN A 428 -14.30 6.44 5.42
C GLN A 428 -13.62 5.12 5.05
N GLU A 429 -13.01 5.00 3.86
CA GLU A 429 -12.24 3.80 3.49
C GLU A 429 -10.93 3.68 4.28
N ARG A 430 -10.36 4.81 4.68
CA ARG A 430 -9.17 4.85 5.54
C ARG A 430 -9.49 4.44 6.97
N THR A 431 -10.71 4.73 7.43
CA THR A 431 -11.18 4.44 8.80
C THR A 431 -12.59 3.79 8.81
N PRO A 432 -12.75 2.58 8.25
CA PRO A 432 -14.07 1.98 8.00
C PRO A 432 -14.83 1.55 9.26
N TRP A 433 -14.18 1.59 10.44
CA TRP A 433 -14.84 1.42 11.73
C TRP A 433 -15.52 2.69 12.23
N HIS A 434 -15.19 3.86 11.68
CA HIS A 434 -15.71 5.14 12.15
C HIS A 434 -17.21 5.22 11.91
N VAL A 435 -17.95 5.64 12.94
CA VAL A 435 -19.39 5.86 12.87
C VAL A 435 -19.77 7.21 13.48
N THR A 436 -20.86 7.79 12.97
CA THR A 436 -21.45 9.02 13.54
C THR A 436 -22.70 8.66 14.34
N ILE A 437 -22.80 9.20 15.55
CA ILE A 437 -23.92 8.96 16.46
C ILE A 437 -24.70 10.25 16.62
N LYS A 438 -26.01 10.16 16.39
CA LYS A 438 -26.96 11.27 16.55
C LYS A 438 -27.88 10.93 17.73
N PRO A 439 -27.58 11.42 18.95
CA PRO A 439 -28.52 11.37 20.06
C PRO A 439 -29.70 12.32 19.81
N LYS A 440 -30.71 12.30 20.70
CA LYS A 440 -31.83 13.27 20.68
C LYS A 440 -31.36 14.72 20.87
N SER A 441 -30.22 14.93 21.53
CA SER A 441 -29.61 16.24 21.71
C SER A 441 -29.03 16.77 20.40
N GLN A 442 -28.80 18.09 20.30
CA GLN A 442 -28.23 18.71 19.08
C GLN A 442 -26.73 18.38 18.87
N GLU A 443 -26.07 17.75 19.84
CA GLU A 443 -24.63 17.46 19.78
C GLU A 443 -24.39 16.03 19.26
N THR A 444 -23.73 15.92 18.11
CA THR A 444 -23.33 14.63 17.53
C THR A 444 -22.14 14.04 18.27
N CYS A 445 -22.10 12.73 18.47
CA CYS A 445 -20.92 12.01 18.93
C CYS A 445 -20.34 11.13 17.81
N ARG A 446 -19.19 10.50 18.08
CA ARG A 446 -18.59 9.47 17.24
C ARG A 446 -18.56 8.13 17.98
N GLY A 447 -18.24 7.08 17.25
CA GLY A 447 -18.04 5.74 17.80
C GLY A 447 -17.20 4.90 16.88
N ALA A 448 -17.01 3.64 17.27
CA ALA A 448 -16.32 2.65 16.46
C ALA A 448 -17.14 1.37 16.35
N LEU A 449 -17.26 0.85 15.13
CA LEU A 449 -17.76 -0.49 14.89
C LEU A 449 -16.75 -1.50 15.45
N ILE A 450 -17.19 -2.41 16.32
CA ILE A 450 -16.33 -3.43 16.96
C ILE A 450 -16.74 -4.87 16.61
N SER A 451 -17.91 -5.04 16.00
CA SER A 451 -18.39 -6.28 15.37
C SER A 451 -19.38 -5.93 14.26
N ASP A 452 -20.00 -6.92 13.61
CA ASP A 452 -21.03 -6.66 12.59
C ASP A 452 -22.31 -6.02 13.14
N GLN A 453 -22.50 -5.93 14.47
CA GLN A 453 -23.73 -5.41 15.06
C GLN A 453 -23.51 -4.52 16.28
N TRP A 454 -22.27 -4.36 16.77
CA TRP A 454 -21.96 -3.57 17.96
C TRP A 454 -21.08 -2.37 17.66
N VAL A 455 -21.42 -1.25 18.28
CA VAL A 455 -20.68 0.01 18.27
C VAL A 455 -20.25 0.37 19.69
N LEU A 456 -18.98 0.74 19.83
CA LEU A 456 -18.40 1.26 21.07
C LEU A 456 -18.32 2.79 21.01
N THR A 457 -18.71 3.47 22.10
CA THR A 457 -18.70 4.94 22.20
C THR A 457 -18.63 5.39 23.67
N ALA A 458 -18.67 6.70 23.91
CA ALA A 458 -18.71 7.32 25.24
C ALA A 458 -20.13 7.31 25.83
N ALA A 459 -20.24 7.18 27.14
CA ALA A 459 -21.51 7.17 27.86
C ALA A 459 -22.15 8.56 27.96
N HIS A 460 -21.34 9.60 28.14
CA HIS A 460 -21.81 10.99 28.32
C HIS A 460 -22.60 11.53 27.12
N CYS A 461 -22.45 10.91 25.95
CA CYS A 461 -23.23 11.20 24.74
C CYS A 461 -24.75 11.01 24.94
N PHE A 462 -25.17 10.26 25.96
CA PHE A 462 -26.57 9.87 26.18
C PHE A 462 -27.18 10.49 27.45
N ARG A 463 -26.60 11.58 27.96
CA ARG A 463 -27.04 12.27 29.18
C ARG A 463 -28.48 12.79 29.17
N ASP A 464 -29.02 13.14 27.99
CA ASP A 464 -30.31 13.85 27.86
C ASP A 464 -31.55 12.93 27.74
N GLY A 465 -31.40 11.62 27.99
CA GLY A 465 -32.52 10.68 28.12
C GLY A 465 -32.18 9.28 27.62
N LYS A 466 -32.59 8.26 28.38
CA LYS A 466 -32.28 6.83 28.14
C LYS A 466 -33.07 6.17 27.00
N ASP A 467 -33.93 6.92 26.31
CA ASP A 467 -34.76 6.38 25.24
C ASP A 467 -33.94 6.21 23.95
N HIS A 468 -33.37 5.01 23.80
CA HIS A 468 -32.54 4.65 22.66
C HIS A 468 -33.32 4.57 21.32
N SER A 469 -34.66 4.57 21.35
CA SER A 469 -35.47 4.54 20.13
C SER A 469 -35.30 5.81 19.27
N LEU A 470 -34.87 6.90 19.88
CA LEU A 470 -34.66 8.19 19.25
C LEU A 470 -33.23 8.39 18.71
N TRP A 471 -32.32 7.49 19.04
CA TRP A 471 -30.92 7.60 18.64
C TRP A 471 -30.71 6.96 17.26
N ARG A 472 -29.76 7.49 16.49
CA ARG A 472 -29.37 6.96 15.18
C ARG A 472 -27.86 6.80 15.09
N VAL A 473 -27.43 5.75 14.39
CA VAL A 473 -26.02 5.51 14.08
C VAL A 473 -25.84 5.47 12.57
N ASN A 474 -25.00 6.36 12.04
CA ASN A 474 -24.58 6.35 10.65
C ASN A 474 -23.26 5.59 10.52
N VAL A 475 -23.29 4.49 9.77
CA VAL A 475 -22.12 3.66 9.44
C VAL A 475 -21.75 3.90 7.97
N GLY A 476 -20.47 3.84 7.60
CA GLY A 476 -20.04 4.01 6.21
C GLY A 476 -20.75 3.05 5.24
N ASP A 477 -21.02 3.50 4.01
CA ASP A 477 -21.69 2.72 2.98
C ASP A 477 -21.07 3.03 1.60
N PRO A 478 -20.65 2.04 0.79
CA PRO A 478 -20.05 2.30 -0.52
C PRO A 478 -20.97 3.01 -1.52
N LYS A 479 -22.29 3.00 -1.29
CA LYS A 479 -23.29 3.64 -2.16
C LYS A 479 -23.60 5.07 -1.76
N SER A 480 -23.12 5.53 -0.61
CA SER A 480 -23.47 6.83 -0.04
C SER A 480 -22.32 7.40 0.80
N GLN A 481 -21.82 8.56 0.40
CA GLN A 481 -20.82 9.29 1.19
C GLN A 481 -21.33 9.70 2.58
N TRP A 482 -22.66 9.76 2.77
CA TRP A 482 -23.29 10.04 4.06
C TRP A 482 -23.47 8.79 4.95
N GLY A 483 -23.05 7.63 4.43
CA GLY A 483 -23.24 6.33 5.06
C GLY A 483 -24.69 5.84 5.01
N LYS A 484 -24.94 4.77 5.76
CA LYS A 484 -26.24 4.15 6.01
C LYS A 484 -26.64 4.34 7.47
N GLU A 485 -27.87 4.76 7.70
CA GLU A 485 -28.43 4.92 9.04
C GLU A 485 -28.95 3.59 9.60
N PHE A 486 -28.66 3.34 10.88
CA PHE A 486 -29.11 2.19 11.66
C PHE A 486 -29.82 2.64 12.94
N LEU A 487 -30.87 1.88 13.28
CA LEU A 487 -31.59 1.95 14.55
C LEU A 487 -30.85 1.14 15.62
N ILE A 488 -31.09 1.48 16.89
CA ILE A 488 -30.47 0.83 18.04
C ILE A 488 -31.48 -0.13 18.68
N GLU A 489 -31.13 -1.42 18.73
CA GLU A 489 -31.88 -2.47 19.42
C GLU A 489 -31.74 -2.33 20.93
N LYS A 490 -30.50 -2.11 21.40
CA LYS A 490 -30.14 -2.06 22.81
C LYS A 490 -28.96 -1.12 23.03
N ALA A 491 -29.03 -0.33 24.09
CA ALA A 491 -27.90 0.45 24.60
C ALA A 491 -27.49 -0.07 25.97
N VAL A 492 -26.18 -0.22 26.20
CA VAL A 492 -25.59 -0.65 27.46
C VAL A 492 -24.60 0.42 27.88
N ILE A 493 -25.02 1.28 28.81
CA ILE A 493 -24.16 2.29 29.42
C ILE A 493 -23.50 1.66 30.65
N SER A 494 -22.21 1.93 30.88
CA SER A 494 -21.51 1.42 32.06
C SER A 494 -22.26 1.79 33.35
N PRO A 495 -22.50 0.83 34.26
CA PRO A 495 -23.26 1.10 35.50
C PRO A 495 -22.52 2.04 36.45
N GLY A 496 -21.19 2.16 36.34
CA GLY A 496 -20.38 3.10 37.12
C GLY A 496 -20.41 4.54 36.60
N PHE A 497 -20.96 4.76 35.41
CA PHE A 497 -21.01 6.09 34.81
C PHE A 497 -22.06 6.98 35.48
N ASP A 498 -21.60 8.00 36.18
CA ASP A 498 -22.42 9.11 36.66
C ASP A 498 -21.61 10.41 36.62
N VAL A 499 -21.98 11.28 35.67
CA VAL A 499 -21.33 12.57 35.46
C VAL A 499 -21.39 13.50 36.67
N PHE A 500 -22.33 13.28 37.60
CA PHE A 500 -22.50 14.10 38.80
C PHE A 500 -22.10 13.38 40.09
N ALA A 501 -21.48 12.20 40.01
CA ALA A 501 -21.15 11.37 41.18
C ALA A 501 -20.38 12.12 42.27
N LYS A 502 -19.49 13.03 41.87
CA LYS A 502 -18.62 13.81 42.76
C LYS A 502 -19.04 15.27 42.94
N LYS A 503 -20.27 15.63 42.54
CA LYS A 503 -20.77 17.02 42.64
C LYS A 503 -20.73 17.58 44.06
N ASN A 504 -20.97 16.74 45.07
CA ASN A 504 -20.91 17.13 46.49
C ASN A 504 -19.48 17.48 46.96
N GLN A 505 -18.45 17.09 46.22
CA GLN A 505 -17.04 17.39 46.49
C GLN A 505 -16.56 18.63 45.70
N GLY A 506 -17.46 19.32 44.98
CA GLY A 506 -17.12 20.47 44.14
C GLY A 506 -16.54 20.10 42.77
N ILE A 507 -16.68 18.84 42.34
CA ILE A 507 -16.33 18.34 41.00
C ILE A 507 -17.62 18.35 40.17
N LEU A 508 -17.76 19.29 39.24
CA LEU A 508 -19.04 19.50 38.53
C LEU A 508 -19.34 18.41 37.50
N GLU A 509 -18.32 17.84 36.89
CA GLU A 509 -18.42 16.76 35.92
C GLU A 509 -17.39 15.67 36.25
N PHE A 510 -17.79 14.40 36.29
CA PHE A 510 -16.90 13.27 36.53
C PHE A 510 -17.07 12.21 35.45
N TYR A 511 -16.01 11.94 34.68
CA TYR A 511 -16.06 11.08 33.51
C TYR A 511 -15.58 9.64 33.78
N GLY A 512 -15.57 9.20 35.06
CA GLY A 512 -15.27 7.81 35.39
C GLY A 512 -16.27 6.87 34.72
N ASP A 513 -15.77 5.72 34.24
CA ASP A 513 -16.57 4.73 33.52
C ASP A 513 -17.32 5.26 32.27
N ASP A 514 -16.82 6.30 31.61
CA ASP A 514 -17.44 6.93 30.43
C ASP A 514 -17.38 6.07 29.16
N ILE A 515 -18.10 4.94 29.16
CA ILE A 515 -18.14 3.96 28.08
C ILE A 515 -19.56 3.39 27.90
N ALA A 516 -19.95 3.22 26.64
CA ALA A 516 -21.23 2.64 26.27
C ALA A 516 -21.13 1.77 25.01
N LEU A 517 -21.97 0.73 24.97
CA LEU A 517 -22.13 -0.19 23.85
C LEU A 517 -23.52 -0.03 23.25
N LEU A 518 -23.58 0.07 21.92
CA LEU A 518 -24.82 0.17 21.16
C LEU A 518 -24.94 -1.05 20.25
N LYS A 519 -26.00 -1.85 20.44
CA LYS A 519 -26.36 -2.95 19.57
C LYS A 519 -27.30 -2.44 18.48
N LEU A 520 -26.89 -2.58 17.22
CA LEU A 520 -27.68 -2.16 16.06
C LEU A 520 -28.82 -3.15 15.81
N ALA A 521 -29.97 -2.64 15.34
CA ALA A 521 -31.15 -3.47 15.02
C ALA A 521 -30.95 -4.40 13.83
N GLN A 522 -29.95 -4.14 12.99
CA GLN A 522 -29.59 -4.98 11.85
C GLN A 522 -28.08 -5.14 11.80
N LYS A 523 -27.62 -6.31 11.36
CA LYS A 523 -26.21 -6.55 11.05
C LYS A 523 -25.76 -5.64 9.91
N VAL A 524 -24.60 -5.02 10.10
CA VAL A 524 -23.88 -4.24 9.10
C VAL A 524 -23.27 -5.20 8.08
N LYS A 525 -23.42 -4.90 6.79
CA LYS A 525 -22.74 -5.63 5.72
C LYS A 525 -21.33 -5.10 5.59
N MET A 526 -20.32 -5.94 5.85
CA MET A 526 -18.92 -5.54 5.74
C MET A 526 -18.57 -5.13 4.31
N SER A 527 -17.78 -4.07 4.18
CA SER A 527 -17.36 -3.52 2.89
C SER A 527 -16.08 -2.70 3.03
N THR A 528 -15.62 -2.01 1.98
CA THR A 528 -14.50 -1.06 2.09
C THR A 528 -14.78 0.12 3.02
N HIS A 529 -16.06 0.44 3.25
CA HIS A 529 -16.48 1.60 4.05
C HIS A 529 -16.97 1.23 5.46
N ALA A 530 -17.15 -0.06 5.75
CA ALA A 530 -17.70 -0.55 7.01
C ALA A 530 -16.99 -1.84 7.46
N ARG A 531 -16.16 -1.75 8.50
CA ARG A 531 -15.43 -2.89 9.11
C ARG A 531 -15.20 -2.67 10.60
N PRO A 532 -15.13 -3.73 11.41
CA PRO A 532 -14.81 -3.56 12.82
C PRO A 532 -13.36 -3.13 13.02
N ILE A 533 -13.06 -2.36 14.06
CA ILE A 533 -11.70 -2.13 14.55
C ILE A 533 -11.28 -3.27 15.49
N CYS A 534 -9.98 -3.58 15.59
CA CYS A 534 -9.53 -4.61 16.52
C CYS A 534 -9.60 -4.12 17.97
N LEU A 535 -10.23 -4.90 18.83
CA LEU A 535 -10.33 -4.64 20.26
C LEU A 535 -9.22 -5.38 21.03
N PRO A 536 -8.48 -4.74 21.95
CA PRO A 536 -7.43 -5.39 22.72
C PRO A 536 -7.94 -6.60 23.52
N CYS A 537 -7.02 -7.52 23.81
CA CYS A 537 -7.30 -8.73 24.59
C CYS A 537 -8.30 -9.70 23.96
N THR A 538 -8.41 -9.67 22.63
CA THR A 538 -9.21 -10.60 21.83
C THR A 538 -8.32 -11.47 20.95
N MET A 539 -8.81 -12.65 20.56
CA MET A 539 -8.12 -13.55 19.65
C MET A 539 -7.98 -12.92 18.26
N GLU A 540 -8.98 -12.17 17.82
CA GLU A 540 -8.96 -11.43 16.57
C GLU A 540 -7.83 -10.38 16.55
N ALA A 541 -7.64 -9.65 17.65
CA ALA A 541 -6.50 -8.75 17.80
C ALA A 541 -5.17 -9.50 17.94
N ASN A 542 -5.16 -10.69 18.56
CA ASN A 542 -3.96 -11.52 18.72
C ASN A 542 -3.43 -12.00 17.35
N LEU A 543 -4.35 -12.44 16.49
CA LEU A 543 -4.07 -12.79 15.09
C LEU A 543 -3.57 -11.57 14.31
N ALA A 544 -4.23 -10.41 14.48
CA ALA A 544 -3.82 -9.15 13.85
C ALA A 544 -2.41 -8.70 14.27
N LEU A 545 -2.04 -8.91 15.55
CA LEU A 545 -0.69 -8.68 16.07
C LEU A 545 0.30 -9.79 15.72
N ARG A 546 -0.17 -10.90 15.12
CA ARG A 546 0.60 -12.10 14.79
C ARG A 546 1.30 -12.69 16.01
N ARG A 547 0.56 -12.79 17.10
CA ARG A 547 1.05 -13.30 18.36
C ARG A 547 0.69 -14.78 18.56
N PRO A 548 1.45 -15.52 19.38
CA PRO A 548 1.13 -16.91 19.70
C PRO A 548 -0.26 -17.05 20.34
N GLN A 549 -0.93 -18.19 20.12
CA GLN A 549 -2.27 -18.46 20.68
C GLN A 549 -2.30 -18.42 22.22
N GLY A 550 -1.17 -18.66 22.89
CA GLY A 550 -1.04 -18.59 24.35
C GLY A 550 -0.80 -17.19 24.92
N SER A 551 -0.96 -16.13 24.14
CA SER A 551 -0.78 -14.75 24.62
C SER A 551 -1.93 -14.32 25.54
N THR A 552 -1.62 -13.40 26.45
CA THR A 552 -2.53 -12.84 27.47
C THR A 552 -2.94 -11.40 27.15
N CYS A 553 -3.93 -10.88 27.85
CA CYS A 553 -4.32 -9.47 27.78
C CYS A 553 -3.17 -8.56 28.22
N ARG A 554 -2.40 -8.97 29.23
CA ARG A 554 -1.18 -8.27 29.66
C ARG A 554 -0.13 -8.17 28.56
N ASP A 555 0.06 -9.23 27.76
CA ASP A 555 0.98 -9.20 26.62
C ASP A 555 0.52 -8.18 25.55
N HIS A 556 -0.79 -8.06 25.31
CA HIS A 556 -1.33 -7.05 24.41
C HIS A 556 -1.11 -5.63 24.94
N GLU A 557 -1.31 -5.38 26.25
CA GLU A 557 -1.06 -4.07 26.87
C GLU A 557 0.41 -3.68 26.71
N ASN A 558 1.32 -4.62 26.99
CA ASN A 558 2.76 -4.41 26.87
C ASN A 558 3.23 -4.20 25.43
N GLU A 559 2.57 -4.77 24.41
CA GLU A 559 2.92 -4.58 23.00
C GLU A 559 2.37 -3.24 22.45
N LEU A 560 1.10 -2.95 22.74
CA LEU A 560 0.39 -1.81 22.18
C LEU A 560 0.80 -0.50 22.87
N LEU A 561 0.99 -0.51 24.19
CA LEU A 561 1.33 0.64 25.01
C LEU A 561 2.77 0.55 25.58
N ASN A 562 3.70 0.17 24.72
CA ASN A 562 5.07 -0.24 25.08
C ASN A 562 6.08 0.89 25.37
N LYS A 563 5.71 2.16 25.16
CA LYS A 563 6.60 3.32 25.27
C LYS A 563 6.04 4.35 26.24
N GLN A 564 6.89 5.21 26.78
CA GLN A 564 6.46 6.38 27.57
C GLN A 564 5.64 7.39 26.73
N SER A 565 5.91 7.45 25.43
CA SER A 565 5.13 8.23 24.46
C SER A 565 4.77 7.35 23.27
N VAL A 566 3.49 7.05 23.10
CA VAL A 566 2.98 6.13 22.07
C VAL A 566 2.23 6.93 20.99
N PRO A 567 2.72 6.97 19.74
CA PRO A 567 2.00 7.60 18.64
C PRO A 567 0.65 6.90 18.40
N ALA A 568 -0.42 7.69 18.37
CA ALA A 568 -1.79 7.24 18.21
C ALA A 568 -2.60 8.23 17.37
N HIS A 569 -3.84 7.84 17.08
CA HIS A 569 -4.72 8.61 16.21
C HIS A 569 -6.16 8.64 16.71
N PHE A 570 -6.90 9.64 16.25
CA PHE A 570 -8.36 9.71 16.32
C PHE A 570 -8.91 10.29 15.01
N VAL A 571 -10.21 10.20 14.79
CA VAL A 571 -10.87 10.71 13.57
C VAL A 571 -11.61 12.01 13.86
N ALA A 572 -11.33 13.03 13.06
CA ALA A 572 -11.94 14.34 13.18
C ALA A 572 -13.39 14.40 12.66
N LEU A 573 -14.06 15.54 12.89
CA LEU A 573 -15.44 15.76 12.41
C LEU A 573 -15.59 15.61 10.90
N ASN A 574 -14.59 16.05 10.13
CA ASN A 574 -14.56 15.97 8.67
C ASN A 574 -14.11 14.60 8.13
N GLY A 575 -13.80 13.63 8.99
CA GLY A 575 -13.33 12.29 8.61
C GLY A 575 -11.81 12.14 8.56
N SER A 576 -11.04 13.23 8.63
CA SER A 576 -9.57 13.16 8.57
C SER A 576 -8.97 12.46 9.81
N LYS A 577 -7.92 11.65 9.59
CA LYS A 577 -7.13 11.01 10.64
C LYS A 577 -6.15 12.03 11.23
N LEU A 578 -6.20 12.24 12.55
CA LEU A 578 -5.32 13.17 13.27
C LEU A 578 -4.35 12.44 14.19
N ASN A 579 -3.24 13.10 14.50
CA ASN A 579 -2.12 12.51 15.22
C ASN A 579 -2.07 13.05 16.66
N ILE A 580 -1.83 12.14 17.60
CA ILE A 580 -1.59 12.43 19.01
C ILE A 580 -0.50 11.51 19.57
N ASN A 581 0.01 11.83 20.75
CA ASN A 581 0.93 10.97 21.48
C ASN A 581 0.36 10.65 22.87
N LEU A 582 0.10 9.37 23.12
CA LEU A 582 -0.36 8.91 24.43
C LEU A 582 0.81 8.88 25.40
N LYS A 583 0.66 9.58 26.53
CA LYS A 583 1.64 9.66 27.60
C LYS A 583 1.41 8.54 28.60
N MET A 584 2.43 7.74 28.84
CA MET A 584 2.41 6.55 29.68
C MET A 584 3.48 6.63 30.77
N GLY A 585 3.34 5.82 31.83
CA GLY A 585 4.32 5.76 32.91
C GLY A 585 4.48 7.10 33.63
N VAL A 586 5.72 7.58 33.77
CA VAL A 586 6.01 8.85 34.49
C VAL A 586 5.48 10.07 33.73
N GLU A 587 5.50 10.05 32.38
CA GLU A 587 4.96 11.14 31.56
C GLU A 587 3.43 11.27 31.70
N TRP A 588 2.73 10.19 32.01
CA TRP A 588 1.28 10.23 32.26
C TRP A 588 0.93 11.14 33.43
N THR A 589 1.68 11.05 34.53
CA THR A 589 1.47 11.89 35.71
C THR A 589 1.64 13.36 35.34
N SER A 590 2.73 13.72 34.67
CA SER A 590 2.96 15.10 34.22
C SER A 590 1.88 15.60 33.25
N CYS A 591 1.33 14.71 32.42
CA CYS A 591 0.23 15.02 31.52
C CYS A 591 -1.05 15.34 32.30
N ALA A 592 -1.41 14.53 33.31
CA ALA A 592 -2.62 14.69 34.10
C ALA A 592 -2.57 15.88 35.10
N GLU A 593 -1.41 16.17 35.69
CA GLU A 593 -1.24 17.15 36.79
C GLU A 593 -1.80 18.54 36.49
N VAL A 594 -1.76 18.95 35.23
CA VAL A 594 -2.26 20.24 34.75
C VAL A 594 -3.77 20.44 34.93
N VAL A 595 -4.54 19.38 35.20
CA VAL A 595 -5.97 19.47 35.52
C VAL A 595 -6.20 20.23 36.83
N SER A 596 -5.23 20.27 37.74
CA SER A 596 -5.27 21.10 38.95
C SER A 596 -5.49 22.60 38.67
N GLN A 597 -5.13 23.05 37.46
CA GLN A 597 -5.28 24.43 36.99
C GLN A 597 -6.68 24.72 36.41
N GLU A 598 -7.51 23.70 36.16
CA GLU A 598 -8.86 23.86 35.63
C GLU A 598 -9.84 24.26 36.74
N LYS A 599 -10.31 25.52 36.70
CA LYS A 599 -11.18 26.08 37.74
C LYS A 599 -12.65 26.16 37.33
N THR A 600 -12.98 25.92 36.06
CA THR A 600 -14.37 25.96 35.57
C THR A 600 -15.09 24.66 35.90
N MET A 601 -14.48 23.52 35.56
CA MET A 601 -15.06 22.19 35.84
C MET A 601 -14.79 21.74 37.27
N PHE A 602 -13.63 22.11 37.84
CA PHE A 602 -13.15 21.62 39.13
C PHE A 602 -12.69 22.75 40.06
N PRO A 603 -13.60 23.65 40.49
CA PRO A 603 -13.24 24.81 41.30
C PRO A 603 -12.53 24.45 42.62
N ASN A 604 -12.90 23.34 43.27
CA ASN A 604 -12.39 22.91 44.57
C ASN A 604 -11.49 21.65 44.51
N LEU A 605 -10.85 21.37 43.36
CA LEU A 605 -10.01 20.18 43.21
C LEU A 605 -8.74 20.26 44.09
N THR A 606 -8.56 19.29 44.97
CA THR A 606 -7.40 19.16 45.86
C THR A 606 -6.45 18.03 45.44
N ASP A 607 -6.98 16.94 44.88
CA ASP A 607 -6.20 15.83 44.32
C ASP A 607 -6.67 15.55 42.88
N VAL A 608 -5.75 15.60 41.92
CA VAL A 608 -6.02 15.33 40.49
C VAL A 608 -6.55 13.92 40.28
N ARG A 609 -6.17 12.95 41.12
CA ARG A 609 -6.60 11.55 41.00
C ARG A 609 -8.09 11.34 41.26
N GLU A 610 -8.74 12.32 41.89
CA GLU A 610 -10.20 12.30 42.07
C GLU A 610 -10.95 12.48 40.75
N VAL A 611 -10.34 13.11 39.74
CA VAL A 611 -10.94 13.37 38.42
C VAL A 611 -10.26 12.61 37.28
N VAL A 612 -8.95 12.41 37.35
CA VAL A 612 -8.17 11.61 36.39
C VAL A 612 -7.71 10.32 37.07
N THR A 613 -8.56 9.28 36.99
CA THR A 613 -8.26 7.94 37.49
C THR A 613 -7.32 7.17 36.54
N ASP A 614 -6.90 5.97 36.95
CA ASP A 614 -6.12 5.06 36.10
C ASP A 614 -6.90 4.54 34.87
N GLN A 615 -8.21 4.80 34.82
CA GLN A 615 -9.05 4.51 33.65
C GLN A 615 -8.72 5.39 32.45
N PHE A 616 -7.96 6.48 32.60
CA PHE A 616 -7.69 7.42 31.51
C PHE A 616 -6.30 7.27 30.90
N LEU A 617 -6.22 7.30 29.58
CA LEU A 617 -5.03 7.66 28.81
C LEU A 617 -5.00 9.19 28.67
N CYS A 618 -3.80 9.78 28.53
CA CYS A 618 -3.61 11.22 28.41
C CYS A 618 -2.83 11.58 27.12
N SER A 619 -3.27 12.63 26.42
CA SER A 619 -2.58 13.22 25.26
C SER A 619 -2.76 14.75 25.21
N GLY A 620 -2.36 15.38 24.10
CA GLY A 620 -2.57 16.83 23.89
C GLY A 620 -1.36 17.67 24.31
N THR A 621 -0.20 17.04 24.47
CA THR A 621 1.06 17.75 24.75
C THR A 621 1.73 18.20 23.45
N GLN A 622 2.52 19.29 23.51
CA GLN A 622 3.33 19.76 22.37
C GLN A 622 2.47 20.14 21.14
N GLU A 623 2.72 19.49 19.99
CA GLU A 623 2.04 19.73 18.71
C GLU A 623 0.91 18.72 18.44
N ASP A 624 0.46 18.00 19.47
CA ASP A 624 -0.69 17.09 19.36
C ASP A 624 -1.98 17.84 19.03
N GLU A 625 -2.85 17.20 18.25
CA GLU A 625 -4.19 17.69 17.96
C GLU A 625 -5.16 17.37 19.12
N SER A 626 -5.98 18.34 19.54
CA SER A 626 -7.04 18.10 20.53
C SER A 626 -8.37 17.72 19.88
N PRO A 627 -9.14 16.79 20.45
CA PRO A 627 -10.48 16.47 19.99
C PRO A 627 -11.49 17.59 20.23
N CYS A 628 -12.43 17.74 19.32
CA CYS A 628 -13.60 18.59 19.46
C CYS A 628 -14.72 17.88 20.20
N LYS A 629 -15.65 18.64 20.80
CA LYS A 629 -16.81 18.06 21.52
C LYS A 629 -17.65 17.09 20.68
N GLY A 630 -17.72 17.29 19.36
CA GLY A 630 -18.46 16.40 18.47
C GLY A 630 -17.72 15.12 18.07
N GLU A 631 -16.45 14.98 18.47
CA GLU A 631 -15.58 13.84 18.19
C GLU A 631 -15.55 12.85 19.38
N SER A 632 -16.13 13.25 20.52
CA SER A 632 -16.26 12.42 21.71
C SER A 632 -16.98 11.10 21.42
N GLY A 633 -16.52 10.04 22.08
CA GLY A 633 -16.88 8.65 21.83
C GLY A 633 -16.15 7.98 20.66
N GLY A 634 -15.44 8.75 19.82
CA GLY A 634 -14.63 8.22 18.73
C GLY A 634 -13.46 7.35 19.23
N ALA A 635 -13.02 6.41 18.40
CA ALA A 635 -11.87 5.56 18.73
C ALA A 635 -10.57 6.38 18.85
N VAL A 636 -9.79 6.06 19.89
CA VAL A 636 -8.36 6.35 19.95
C VAL A 636 -7.63 5.06 19.60
N PHE A 637 -6.91 5.08 18.48
CA PHE A 637 -6.39 3.86 17.86
C PHE A 637 -4.93 3.95 17.45
N LEU A 638 -4.30 2.78 17.38
CA LEU A 638 -2.92 2.56 16.99
C LEU A 638 -2.87 1.81 15.66
N GLU A 639 -1.81 2.06 14.90
CA GLU A 639 -1.48 1.29 13.72
C GLU A 639 -0.27 0.39 14.03
N ARG A 640 -0.42 -0.93 13.87
CA ARG A 640 0.64 -1.93 14.05
C ARG A 640 0.49 -3.03 13.00
N ARG A 641 1.57 -3.38 12.31
CA ARG A 641 1.59 -4.48 11.31
C ARG A 641 0.46 -4.34 10.27
N PHE A 642 0.20 -3.11 9.81
CA PHE A 642 -0.86 -2.77 8.85
C PHE A 642 -2.29 -3.07 9.33
N ARG A 643 -2.48 -3.21 10.65
CA ARG A 643 -3.76 -3.38 11.32
C ARG A 643 -4.00 -2.25 12.33
N PHE A 644 -5.27 -1.93 12.56
CA PHE A 644 -5.71 -0.85 13.45
C PHE A 644 -6.35 -1.39 14.73
N PHE A 645 -5.90 -0.87 15.88
CA PHE A 645 -6.29 -1.34 17.21
C PHE A 645 -6.84 -0.18 18.03
N GLN A 646 -8.07 -0.29 18.51
CA GLN A 646 -8.64 0.71 19.40
C GLN A 646 -8.11 0.48 20.82
N VAL A 647 -7.30 1.40 21.35
CA VAL A 647 -6.78 1.29 22.73
C VAL A 647 -7.55 2.17 23.71
N GLY A 648 -8.30 3.14 23.18
CA GLY A 648 -9.18 3.98 23.98
C GLY A 648 -10.34 4.56 23.19
N LEU A 649 -11.11 5.42 23.85
CA LEU A 649 -12.13 6.26 23.22
C LEU A 649 -12.02 7.69 23.76
N VAL A 650 -12.29 8.65 22.89
CA VAL A 650 -12.26 10.08 23.24
C VAL A 650 -13.35 10.36 24.28
N SER A 651 -12.96 10.84 25.46
CA SER A 651 -13.90 11.17 26.53
C SER A 651 -14.02 12.69 26.67
N TRP A 652 -13.04 13.35 27.30
CA TRP A 652 -13.09 14.78 27.63
C TRP A 652 -11.72 15.46 27.51
N GLY A 653 -11.70 16.79 27.57
CA GLY A 653 -10.45 17.56 27.47
C GLY A 653 -10.58 18.99 28.01
N LEU A 654 -9.44 19.65 28.26
CA LEU A 654 -9.33 21.01 28.83
C LEU A 654 -9.48 22.12 27.78
N TYR A 655 -9.58 21.75 26.51
CA TYR A 655 -9.73 22.71 25.41
C TYR A 655 -10.56 22.11 24.28
N ASN A 656 -11.54 22.87 23.81
CA ASN A 656 -12.29 22.53 22.60
C ASN A 656 -11.82 23.43 21.44
N PRO A 657 -11.04 22.90 20.47
CA PRO A 657 -10.55 23.69 19.34
C PRO A 657 -11.64 24.11 18.36
N CYS A 658 -12.82 23.50 18.41
CA CYS A 658 -13.98 23.83 17.56
C CYS A 658 -14.92 24.88 18.20
N LEU A 659 -14.60 25.43 19.38
CA LEU A 659 -15.49 26.36 20.07
C LEU A 659 -15.54 27.74 19.36
N GLY A 660 -16.77 28.24 19.14
CA GLY A 660 -17.02 29.57 18.55
C GLY A 660 -16.62 29.68 17.08
N SER A 661 -16.70 28.60 16.32
CA SER A 661 -16.61 28.60 14.85
C SER A 661 -18.00 28.35 14.24
N ALA A 662 -18.37 29.12 13.21
CA ALA A 662 -19.59 28.87 12.43
C ALA A 662 -19.47 27.58 11.60
N ASP A 663 -18.25 27.27 11.13
CA ASP A 663 -17.91 25.98 10.52
C ASP A 663 -17.34 25.05 11.60
N LYS A 664 -18.07 23.96 11.91
CA LYS A 664 -17.64 22.97 12.89
C LYS A 664 -16.38 22.20 12.45
N ASN A 665 -15.97 22.27 11.19
CA ASN A 665 -14.73 21.65 10.70
C ASN A 665 -13.50 22.54 10.90
N SER A 666 -13.67 23.82 11.23
CA SER A 666 -12.58 24.75 11.49
C SER A 666 -12.02 24.56 12.90
N ARG A 667 -10.72 24.26 12.98
CA ARG A 667 -9.98 24.03 14.22
C ARG A 667 -9.09 25.22 14.55
N LYS A 668 -9.24 25.77 15.75
CA LYS A 668 -8.34 26.81 16.27
C LYS A 668 -7.20 26.16 17.05
N ARG A 669 -5.96 26.57 16.76
CA ARG A 669 -4.82 26.20 17.61
C ARG A 669 -4.93 26.91 18.95
N ALA A 670 -4.62 26.19 20.03
CA ALA A 670 -4.57 26.80 21.35
C ALA A 670 -3.46 27.86 21.43
N PRO A 671 -3.71 29.02 22.08
CA PRO A 671 -2.66 29.99 22.36
C PRO A 671 -1.55 29.36 23.21
N ARG A 672 -0.28 29.62 22.87
CA ARG A 672 0.89 29.11 23.64
C ARG A 672 0.88 29.50 25.13
N SER A 673 0.18 30.56 25.50
CA SER A 673 0.06 31.08 26.87
C SER A 673 -1.25 30.69 27.58
N LYS A 674 -2.06 29.78 27.01
CA LYS A 674 -3.34 29.40 27.63
C LYS A 674 -3.09 28.61 28.94
N VAL A 675 -3.83 28.98 29.98
CA VAL A 675 -3.90 28.25 31.25
C VAL A 675 -5.37 27.86 31.51
N PRO A 676 -5.69 26.57 31.75
CA PRO A 676 -4.80 25.42 31.59
C PRO A 676 -4.45 25.18 30.10
N PRO A 677 -3.23 24.68 29.81
CA PRO A 677 -2.92 24.25 28.44
C PRO A 677 -3.81 23.07 28.00
N PRO A 678 -3.98 22.82 26.69
CA PRO A 678 -4.79 21.71 26.18
C PRO A 678 -4.28 20.36 26.69
N ARG A 679 -5.17 19.52 27.19
CA ARG A 679 -4.97 18.10 27.51
C ARG A 679 -6.25 17.36 27.19
N ASP A 680 -6.10 16.12 26.74
CA ASP A 680 -7.21 15.28 26.33
C ASP A 680 -7.11 13.93 27.02
N PHE A 681 -8.23 13.47 27.56
CA PHE A 681 -8.35 12.25 28.35
C PHE A 681 -9.28 11.26 27.67
N HIS A 682 -8.82 10.02 27.59
CA HIS A 682 -9.47 8.96 26.82
C HIS A 682 -9.66 7.73 27.70
N ILE A 683 -10.82 7.08 27.68
CA ILE A 683 -11.00 5.84 28.47
C ILE A 683 -10.09 4.75 27.91
N ASN A 684 -9.31 4.11 28.78
CA ASN A 684 -8.39 3.02 28.49
C ASN A 684 -9.14 1.68 28.42
N LEU A 685 -9.19 1.05 27.26
CA LEU A 685 -9.91 -0.21 27.09
C LEU A 685 -9.28 -1.40 27.82
N PHE A 686 -8.02 -1.32 28.23
CA PHE A 686 -7.40 -2.33 29.11
C PHE A 686 -7.97 -2.29 30.53
N ARG A 687 -8.44 -1.12 30.98
CA ARG A 687 -9.06 -0.92 32.30
C ARG A 687 -10.54 -1.30 32.32
N MET A 688 -11.18 -1.33 31.14
CA MET A 688 -12.59 -1.68 30.97
C MET A 688 -12.82 -3.15 30.60
N GLN A 689 -11.79 -4.00 30.66
CA GLN A 689 -11.86 -5.41 30.24
C GLN A 689 -12.97 -6.23 30.93
N PRO A 690 -13.19 -6.15 32.26
CA PRO A 690 -14.25 -6.91 32.92
C PRO A 690 -15.64 -6.59 32.33
N TRP A 691 -15.93 -5.31 32.14
CA TRP A 691 -17.20 -4.84 31.59
C TRP A 691 -17.37 -5.21 30.11
N LEU A 692 -16.31 -5.05 29.30
CA LEU A 692 -16.32 -5.44 27.88
C LEU A 692 -16.57 -6.94 27.73
N ARG A 693 -15.89 -7.79 28.51
CA ARG A 693 -16.05 -9.24 28.48
C ARG A 693 -17.46 -9.69 28.89
N GLN A 694 -18.04 -9.05 29.90
CA GLN A 694 -19.40 -9.34 30.35
C GLN A 694 -20.44 -9.14 29.25
N HIS A 695 -20.24 -8.16 28.36
CA HIS A 695 -21.23 -7.80 27.35
C HIS A 695 -20.91 -8.29 25.94
N LEU A 696 -19.65 -8.64 25.67
CA LEU A 696 -19.18 -9.06 24.35
C LEU A 696 -18.62 -10.48 24.32
N GLY A 697 -18.69 -11.25 25.41
CA GLY A 697 -18.16 -12.61 25.47
C GLY A 697 -18.75 -13.58 24.45
N ASP A 698 -20.02 -13.37 24.06
CA ASP A 698 -20.69 -14.14 22.99
C ASP A 698 -20.47 -13.54 21.58
N VAL A 699 -19.72 -12.44 21.48
CA VAL A 699 -19.51 -11.67 20.25
C VAL A 699 -18.07 -11.75 19.78
N LEU A 700 -17.11 -11.63 20.71
CA LEU A 700 -15.67 -11.63 20.49
C LEU A 700 -15.00 -12.66 21.38
N ASN A 701 -13.92 -13.27 20.89
CA ASN A 701 -13.20 -14.30 21.64
C ASN A 701 -12.12 -13.64 22.50
N PHE A 702 -12.37 -13.43 23.80
CA PHE A 702 -11.39 -12.79 24.67
C PHE A 702 -10.27 -13.75 25.14
N LEU A 703 -9.04 -13.25 25.18
CA LEU A 703 -7.86 -13.95 25.72
C LEU A 703 -7.92 -14.07 27.25
N PRO A 704 -7.12 -14.93 27.89
CA PRO A 704 -6.86 -14.82 29.33
C PRO A 704 -6.37 -13.42 29.72
N LEU A 705 -6.71 -12.95 30.92
CA LEU A 705 -6.28 -11.64 31.44
C LEU A 705 -4.77 -11.58 31.66
#